data_AF-A0A9D6ZJE6-F1
#
_entry.id   AF-A0A9D6ZJE6-F1
#
_cell.length_a   1.000
_cell.length_b   1.000
_cell.length_c   1.000
_cell.angle_alpha   90.00
_cell.angle_beta   90.00
_cell.angle_gamma   90.00
#
_symmetry.space_group_name_H-M   'P 1'
#
loop_
_entity.id
_entity.type
_entity.pdbx_description
1 polymer ?
#
loop_
_entity_poly.entity_id
_entity_poly.type
_entity_poly.pdbx_seq_one_letter_code
_entity_poly.pdbx_strand_id
1 'polypeptide(L)'
;MKTVRFAHVVFCVGIIASGSGCSLSLFQDPPVDGTTGDDAATGDVPGELDAEAEEDAEVEAEAEVEAADGDGDGDDDGDATDETPPECGNGVTEPGEDCDDGNEFETDDCTTSCEAARCGDGFLWSGREECDDGPGNSDTAADACRLDCVRAHCGDAVIDTGEGCDDGDDTDPTDGCHECVSATCGNASLEAGEECDDGNDDDTDACLHTCRDASCGDGYVRTGTEVCDTPEPRTCTTGCGSTGLQACVDCDWATECSVPAEACNGTDDDCDAAIDEGYPCVRGTTVSCTTSCGTTGSGECSVACAIPAEPDCVPPAEACNGADDDCNGATDETFECRSGDAVPCTSACGSTGAGTCTAACGIPTGTSCSPPAETCNGVDDDCDAAVDEGFTCVVGSTVSCTTGCGSTGTGLCTASCAIPPAADCTPPGEACGNGVDDDCDGATDEGSACTPGATVSCTTTCGSTGSGTCTPACQVPAPADCNPPAETCNGLDDDCVGGCDNGWPCCRGATLPCMTSCGSTGTGPCSATCAIPTASSCTPPPETCNGLDDDCDTACDDGSSCCAGSSRSCTTTCGSTGTQACSLSCLWNLICTPPTERCDGDDDDCDGTCDDGFSCCMGATRFCEHPCSLVPTAGTQTCLPLCAAWSTCAGECCDGVDNDSDTLVDEGVWCAFSPAPSLTSTLYKVFVLRENDIWIGGSGGNVQQWNGTAWSSRNPPSFTSSVYGIWGIASPRFMVVVGSSGGLRTWNGSLWSTPTITPAVTEQLYDVRGWSATEVWAVGGTTATPAHGTFVEFDGTSWTSSNVGSNAMRGVWGNRSTDTWAVGYNGEIRHWEGSLSWSLVPSGTSNDLTGVYGLSSTAIRAVGELGVETAYSGSTWTAGSLGVTTANLNSYYARSATEGWAVGFGGTIVKREGNVWKLYTPSPTTANLYSVHGYGNIIVAVGSGGTVLTYRAP
;
A
#
# COMPACT_ATOMS: atom_id res chain seq x y z
N MET A 1 -11.66 -24.26 -52.51
CA MET A 1 -11.45 -24.85 -53.85
C MET A 1 -10.98 -23.76 -54.79
N LYS A 2 -10.17 -24.10 -55.82
CA LYS A 2 -9.52 -23.20 -56.81
C LYS A 2 -8.43 -22.27 -56.22
N THR A 3 -7.13 -22.45 -56.47
CA THR A 3 -6.29 -22.29 -57.69
C THR A 3 -6.00 -20.84 -58.11
N VAL A 4 -4.75 -20.36 -58.35
CA VAL A 4 -3.41 -20.99 -58.22
C VAL A 4 -2.24 -20.00 -58.51
N ARG A 5 -0.99 -20.32 -58.07
CA ARG A 5 0.36 -19.91 -58.61
C ARG A 5 0.87 -18.46 -58.36
N PHE A 6 2.18 -18.18 -58.25
CA PHE A 6 3.40 -19.04 -58.15
C PHE A 6 4.59 -18.28 -57.50
N ALA A 7 5.32 -18.95 -56.59
CA ALA A 7 6.80 -19.09 -56.49
C ALA A 7 7.75 -17.91 -56.83
N HIS A 8 8.78 -17.62 -56.00
CA HIS A 8 9.92 -18.55 -55.82
C HIS A 8 10.65 -18.49 -54.46
N VAL A 9 11.37 -19.59 -54.19
CA VAL A 9 12.24 -19.86 -53.04
C VAL A 9 13.71 -19.65 -53.43
N VAL A 10 14.54 -19.08 -52.54
CA VAL A 10 15.96 -19.47 -52.36
C VAL A 10 16.33 -19.42 -50.87
N PHE A 11 17.10 -20.42 -50.42
CA PHE A 11 17.58 -20.64 -49.05
C PHE A 11 19.12 -20.68 -49.05
N CYS A 12 19.79 -20.12 -48.03
CA CYS A 12 21.18 -20.41 -47.55
C CYS A 12 21.53 -19.32 -46.49
N VAL A 13 21.85 -19.54 -45.21
CA VAL A 13 22.69 -20.53 -44.46
C VAL A 13 24.21 -20.29 -44.58
N GLY A 14 24.85 -19.99 -43.42
CA GLY A 14 26.30 -19.86 -43.19
C GLY A 14 26.63 -18.66 -42.28
N ILE A 15 26.60 -18.74 -40.94
CA ILE A 15 27.62 -19.29 -40.00
C ILE A 15 29.07 -18.80 -40.23
N ILE A 16 29.65 -18.14 -39.20
CA ILE A 16 30.99 -18.30 -38.57
C ILE A 16 31.60 -16.96 -38.10
N ALA A 17 31.49 -16.73 -36.79
CA ALA A 17 32.51 -16.32 -35.80
C ALA A 17 33.47 -15.11 -35.97
N SER A 18 33.60 -14.40 -34.83
CA SER A 18 34.84 -13.94 -34.16
C SER A 18 35.64 -12.75 -34.69
N GLY A 19 36.12 -11.91 -33.77
CA GLY A 19 37.45 -11.28 -33.90
C GLY A 19 37.56 -9.79 -33.59
N SER A 20 37.58 -9.46 -32.31
CA SER A 20 38.27 -8.33 -31.66
C SER A 20 39.05 -7.31 -32.52
N GLY A 21 38.60 -6.04 -32.45
CA GLY A 21 39.41 -4.88 -32.06
C GLY A 21 40.52 -4.35 -32.97
N CYS A 22 40.45 -3.05 -33.29
CA CYS A 22 41.61 -2.15 -33.31
C CYS A 22 41.20 -0.68 -33.36
N SER A 23 41.72 0.13 -32.43
CA SER A 23 41.67 1.59 -32.49
C SER A 23 42.68 2.14 -33.49
N LEU A 24 42.39 3.23 -34.22
CA LEU A 24 43.34 4.34 -34.36
C LEU A 24 42.72 5.65 -34.86
N SER A 25 43.42 6.73 -34.52
CA SER A 25 43.07 8.15 -34.54
C SER A 25 43.27 8.88 -35.89
N LEU A 26 42.80 10.13 -35.91
CA LEU A 26 43.25 11.30 -36.72
C LEU A 26 42.83 11.36 -38.22
N PHE A 27 42.19 12.47 -38.63
CA PHE A 27 42.89 13.61 -39.27
C PHE A 27 42.01 14.89 -39.33
N GLN A 28 42.63 16.03 -39.63
CA GLN A 28 42.09 17.40 -39.56
C GLN A 28 41.69 17.95 -40.97
N ASP A 29 40.66 18.82 -41.03
CA ASP A 29 40.48 20.11 -41.75
C ASP A 29 41.40 20.53 -42.96
N PRO A 30 41.04 21.56 -43.79
CA PRO A 30 39.90 21.75 -44.73
C PRO A 30 40.43 22.33 -46.11
N PRO A 31 40.00 23.50 -46.70
CA PRO A 31 38.75 23.95 -47.38
C PRO A 31 38.95 24.34 -48.91
N VAL A 32 38.09 25.24 -49.46
CA VAL A 32 38.18 26.03 -50.74
C VAL A 32 37.71 25.30 -52.02
N ASP A 33 36.95 25.81 -53.03
CA ASP A 33 36.33 27.11 -53.44
C ASP A 33 34.96 26.81 -54.16
N GLY A 34 34.11 27.71 -54.70
CA GLY A 34 34.09 29.19 -54.79
C GLY A 34 33.36 29.76 -56.04
N THR A 35 32.83 31.00 -55.97
CA THR A 35 32.44 31.94 -57.08
C THR A 35 31.17 31.63 -57.95
N THR A 36 30.35 32.59 -58.46
CA THR A 36 30.24 34.08 -58.34
C THR A 36 28.92 34.64 -58.96
N GLY A 37 28.38 35.72 -58.36
CA GLY A 37 27.76 36.90 -59.02
C GLY A 37 26.31 36.83 -59.52
N ASP A 38 25.58 37.95 -59.70
CA ASP A 38 25.79 39.35 -59.26
C ASP A 38 24.50 40.19 -59.50
N ASP A 39 24.47 41.42 -58.94
CA ASP A 39 23.52 42.56 -59.16
C ASP A 39 22.04 42.42 -58.66
N ALA A 40 21.46 43.27 -57.78
CA ALA A 40 21.45 44.74 -57.56
C ALA A 40 20.41 45.49 -58.44
N ALA A 41 19.70 46.56 -58.01
CA ALA A 41 19.44 47.20 -56.70
C ALA A 41 18.36 48.33 -56.85
N THR A 42 18.24 49.23 -55.85
CA THR A 42 17.39 50.45 -55.67
C THR A 42 16.06 50.20 -54.94
N GLY A 43 15.69 50.87 -53.84
CA GLY A 43 16.13 52.13 -53.20
C GLY A 43 14.97 53.14 -53.20
N ASP A 44 14.67 53.99 -52.20
CA ASP A 44 15.30 54.33 -50.90
C ASP A 44 14.23 54.92 -49.92
N VAL A 45 14.59 55.08 -48.63
CA VAL A 45 13.89 55.79 -47.51
C VAL A 45 13.88 57.34 -47.68
N PRO A 46 13.26 58.22 -46.81
CA PRO A 46 12.71 58.12 -45.42
C PRO A 46 11.23 58.60 -45.28
N GLY A 47 10.59 58.87 -44.12
CA GLY A 47 10.90 58.74 -42.67
C GLY A 47 10.64 60.02 -41.83
N GLU A 48 10.32 59.88 -40.51
CA GLU A 48 9.95 60.93 -39.49
C GLU A 48 8.57 61.62 -39.71
N LEU A 49 7.84 62.22 -38.73
CA LEU A 49 7.74 62.23 -37.24
C LEU A 49 6.42 62.98 -36.86
N ASP A 50 5.98 62.90 -35.59
CA ASP A 50 5.01 63.79 -34.90
C ASP A 50 3.54 63.85 -35.41
N ALA A 51 2.51 64.30 -34.67
CA ALA A 51 2.19 64.29 -33.22
C ALA A 51 0.75 64.89 -33.02
N GLU A 52 0.12 64.65 -31.85
CA GLU A 52 -1.04 65.41 -31.29
C GLU A 52 -2.40 65.32 -32.07
N ALA A 53 -3.61 65.50 -31.49
CA ALA A 53 -4.09 65.59 -30.09
C ALA A 53 -5.65 65.38 -30.05
N GLU A 54 -6.16 65.07 -28.85
CA GLU A 54 -7.44 65.47 -28.20
C GLU A 54 -8.64 65.99 -29.06
N GLU A 55 -9.88 65.51 -28.83
CA GLU A 55 -10.90 66.15 -27.93
C GLU A 55 -12.32 65.52 -28.08
N ASP A 56 -12.91 65.15 -26.94
CA ASP A 56 -14.33 65.11 -26.51
C ASP A 56 -15.55 64.97 -27.46
N ALA A 57 -16.45 64.05 -27.08
CA ALA A 57 -17.90 64.33 -26.97
C ALA A 57 -18.60 63.35 -26.00
N GLU A 58 -19.06 63.84 -24.84
CA GLU A 58 -19.89 63.09 -23.90
C GLU A 58 -21.36 62.96 -24.38
N VAL A 59 -22.02 61.85 -24.06
CA VAL A 59 -23.48 61.70 -24.20
C VAL A 59 -24.10 61.63 -22.82
N GLU A 60 -24.80 62.68 -22.43
CA GLU A 60 -25.72 62.71 -21.28
C GLU A 60 -27.09 63.17 -21.77
N ALA A 61 -28.12 62.41 -21.43
CA ALA A 61 -29.49 62.64 -21.88
C ALA A 61 -30.42 62.73 -20.67
N GLU A 62 -31.00 63.91 -20.42
CA GLU A 62 -32.19 64.07 -19.57
C GLU A 62 -33.06 65.21 -20.12
N ALA A 63 -34.37 65.08 -19.96
CA ALA A 63 -35.39 65.93 -20.59
C ALA A 63 -36.00 66.99 -19.64
N GLU A 64 -37.06 67.65 -20.15
CA GLU A 64 -38.19 68.31 -19.45
C GLU A 64 -38.31 69.85 -19.50
N VAL A 65 -39.21 70.30 -20.39
CA VAL A 65 -40.32 71.28 -20.22
C VAL A 65 -40.07 72.76 -19.79
N GLU A 66 -40.52 73.74 -20.61
CA GLU A 66 -41.63 74.69 -20.31
C GLU A 66 -41.83 75.83 -21.36
N ALA A 67 -43.07 75.92 -21.87
CA ALA A 67 -43.89 77.07 -22.29
C ALA A 67 -43.33 78.36 -22.99
N ALA A 68 -43.96 78.74 -24.12
CA ALA A 68 -45.01 79.81 -24.19
C ALA A 68 -45.01 80.70 -25.46
N ASP A 69 -46.21 80.81 -26.05
CA ASP A 69 -46.87 81.98 -26.68
C ASP A 69 -46.26 82.77 -27.87
N GLY A 70 -47.07 82.96 -28.94
CA GLY A 70 -47.04 84.18 -29.74
C GLY A 70 -47.58 84.14 -31.19
N ASP A 71 -48.90 84.11 -31.39
CA ASP A 71 -49.53 84.41 -32.70
C ASP A 71 -49.29 85.87 -33.14
N GLY A 72 -49.33 86.15 -34.45
CA GLY A 72 -49.28 87.53 -34.96
C GLY A 72 -49.33 87.73 -36.47
N ASP A 73 -50.54 87.66 -37.05
CA ASP A 73 -50.81 87.99 -38.46
C ASP A 73 -50.46 89.43 -38.86
N GLY A 74 -50.24 89.65 -40.16
CA GLY A 74 -50.05 90.98 -40.74
C GLY A 74 -50.38 91.04 -42.24
N ASP A 75 -51.65 91.31 -42.56
CA ASP A 75 -52.13 91.54 -43.93
C ASP A 75 -51.53 92.80 -44.58
N ASP A 76 -51.28 92.78 -45.90
CA ASP A 76 -51.32 93.98 -46.75
C ASP A 76 -51.88 93.64 -48.15
N ASP A 77 -52.65 94.56 -48.73
CA ASP A 77 -53.53 94.33 -49.88
C ASP A 77 -52.91 94.79 -51.23
N GLY A 78 -53.04 93.96 -52.29
CA GLY A 78 -53.54 94.47 -53.58
C GLY A 78 -52.64 94.55 -54.83
N ASP A 79 -52.80 93.53 -55.69
CA ASP A 79 -53.06 93.63 -57.14
C ASP A 79 -51.91 93.80 -58.18
N ALA A 80 -51.59 92.66 -58.81
CA ALA A 80 -51.25 92.42 -60.21
C ALA A 80 -49.96 93.00 -60.86
N THR A 81 -48.93 92.15 -60.91
CA THR A 81 -48.49 91.57 -62.21
C THR A 81 -48.38 90.05 -62.09
N ASP A 82 -49.09 89.37 -62.99
CA ASP A 82 -49.16 87.91 -63.17
C ASP A 82 -47.83 87.35 -63.72
N GLU A 83 -47.00 86.84 -62.82
CA GLU A 83 -45.92 85.87 -63.07
C GLU A 83 -45.87 85.02 -61.78
N THR A 84 -46.66 83.95 -61.69
CA THR A 84 -46.55 83.00 -60.57
C THR A 84 -45.17 82.37 -60.58
N PRO A 85 -44.48 82.23 -59.43
CA PRO A 85 -43.37 81.29 -59.33
C PRO A 85 -43.89 79.88 -59.69
N PRO A 86 -43.05 79.00 -60.27
CA PRO A 86 -43.41 77.59 -60.39
C PRO A 86 -43.73 77.02 -59.00
N GLU A 87 -44.93 76.47 -58.84
CA GLU A 87 -45.46 75.93 -57.58
C GLU A 87 -45.60 74.41 -57.69
N CYS A 88 -44.65 73.67 -57.12
CA CYS A 88 -44.65 72.22 -57.19
C CYS A 88 -45.90 71.57 -56.57
N GLY A 89 -46.40 70.50 -57.20
CA GLY A 89 -47.57 69.74 -56.73
C GLY A 89 -48.91 70.30 -57.21
N ASN A 90 -48.92 71.17 -58.23
CA ASN A 90 -50.14 71.75 -58.80
C ASN A 90 -50.75 70.89 -59.93
N GLY A 91 -50.00 69.90 -60.43
CA GLY A 91 -50.38 68.97 -61.49
C GLY A 91 -50.03 69.46 -62.90
N VAL A 92 -49.15 70.46 -63.03
CA VAL A 92 -48.73 71.05 -64.30
C VAL A 92 -47.25 71.37 -64.27
N THR A 93 -46.43 70.59 -64.98
CA THR A 93 -44.98 70.82 -65.05
C THR A 93 -44.64 72.16 -65.73
N GLU A 94 -44.12 73.10 -64.94
CA GLU A 94 -43.78 74.47 -65.35
C GLU A 94 -42.28 74.62 -65.72
N PRO A 95 -41.86 75.71 -66.41
CA PRO A 95 -40.47 75.89 -66.84
C PRO A 95 -39.46 76.10 -65.70
N GLY A 96 -38.97 74.99 -65.13
CA GLY A 96 -38.07 74.95 -63.99
C GLY A 96 -38.17 73.65 -63.18
N GLU A 97 -39.25 72.90 -63.40
CA GLU A 97 -39.57 71.63 -62.76
C GLU A 97 -39.21 70.45 -63.68
N ASP A 98 -38.70 69.35 -63.13
CA ASP A 98 -38.42 68.12 -63.89
C ASP A 98 -39.66 67.18 -63.90
N CYS A 99 -40.56 67.32 -62.93
CA CYS A 99 -41.86 66.65 -62.82
C CYS A 99 -42.88 67.53 -62.07
N ASP A 100 -44.17 67.20 -62.13
CA ASP A 100 -45.21 67.59 -61.17
C ASP A 100 -46.34 66.56 -61.31
N ASP A 101 -46.70 65.87 -60.22
CA ASP A 101 -47.76 64.85 -60.21
C ASP A 101 -49.07 65.27 -59.52
N GLY A 102 -49.14 66.52 -59.04
CA GLY A 102 -50.32 67.12 -58.43
C GLY A 102 -50.49 66.88 -56.93
N ASN A 103 -49.40 66.59 -56.21
CA ASN A 103 -49.42 66.42 -54.76
C ASN A 103 -48.11 66.88 -54.07
N GLU A 104 -48.04 66.79 -52.73
CA GLU A 104 -46.91 67.22 -51.88
C GLU A 104 -46.32 66.04 -51.06
N PHE A 105 -46.15 64.86 -51.66
CA PHE A 105 -45.53 63.70 -51.01
C PHE A 105 -44.12 63.44 -51.57
N GLU A 106 -43.12 63.34 -50.71
CA GLU A 106 -41.73 63.02 -51.11
C GLU A 106 -41.53 61.54 -51.56
N THR A 107 -42.60 60.76 -51.71
CA THR A 107 -42.51 59.27 -51.73
C THR A 107 -43.24 58.63 -52.90
N ASP A 108 -43.72 59.40 -53.87
CA ASP A 108 -44.29 58.91 -55.13
C ASP A 108 -43.50 59.42 -56.34
N ASP A 109 -44.15 59.77 -57.46
CA ASP A 109 -43.44 59.91 -58.74
C ASP A 109 -42.67 61.24 -58.86
N CYS A 110 -42.85 62.18 -57.93
CA CYS A 110 -42.22 63.50 -57.91
C CYS A 110 -41.97 63.99 -56.47
N THR A 111 -40.80 64.54 -56.16
CA THR A 111 -40.53 65.16 -54.85
C THR A 111 -41.24 66.50 -54.70
N THR A 112 -41.40 67.02 -53.48
CA THR A 112 -41.98 68.36 -53.24
C THR A 112 -41.09 69.52 -53.72
N SER A 113 -39.84 69.22 -54.10
CA SER A 113 -38.94 70.12 -54.81
C SER A 113 -39.05 70.04 -56.35
N CYS A 114 -39.99 69.23 -56.87
CA CYS A 114 -40.21 68.97 -58.29
C CYS A 114 -38.99 68.39 -59.03
N GLU A 115 -38.23 67.55 -58.32
CA GLU A 115 -37.27 66.61 -58.90
C GLU A 115 -37.94 65.23 -59.05
N ALA A 116 -37.66 64.52 -60.13
CA ALA A 116 -38.19 63.17 -60.31
C ALA A 116 -37.55 62.21 -59.28
N ALA A 117 -38.39 61.52 -58.51
CA ALA A 117 -37.96 60.58 -57.48
C ALA A 117 -37.01 59.52 -58.06
N ARG A 118 -35.94 59.21 -57.34
CA ARG A 118 -34.89 58.29 -57.76
C ARG A 118 -34.10 57.74 -56.57
N CYS A 119 -33.74 56.46 -56.69
CA CYS A 119 -32.73 55.85 -55.84
C CYS A 119 -31.48 56.73 -55.63
N GLY A 120 -31.17 56.99 -54.36
CA GLY A 120 -30.09 57.84 -53.88
C GLY A 120 -30.45 59.31 -53.68
N ASP A 121 -31.73 59.71 -53.71
CA ASP A 121 -32.15 61.09 -53.42
C ASP A 121 -32.46 61.38 -51.94
N GLY A 122 -32.57 60.34 -51.10
CA GLY A 122 -32.86 60.44 -49.67
C GLY A 122 -34.33 60.25 -49.29
N PHE A 123 -35.20 59.92 -50.26
CA PHE A 123 -36.61 59.65 -50.02
C PHE A 123 -37.03 58.31 -50.62
N LEU A 124 -37.88 57.56 -49.89
CA LEU A 124 -38.29 56.22 -50.30
C LEU A 124 -39.40 56.26 -51.36
N TRP A 125 -39.09 55.91 -52.62
CA TRP A 125 -40.10 55.80 -53.69
C TRP A 125 -41.04 54.61 -53.45
N SER A 126 -42.24 54.92 -52.95
CA SER A 126 -43.20 53.96 -52.39
C SER A 126 -43.67 52.93 -53.41
N GLY A 127 -43.33 51.66 -53.18
CA GLY A 127 -43.70 50.55 -54.06
C GLY A 127 -42.78 50.39 -55.28
N ARG A 128 -41.66 51.11 -55.33
CA ARG A 128 -40.62 50.97 -56.35
C ARG A 128 -39.24 50.67 -55.79
N GLU A 129 -38.96 51.18 -54.60
CA GLU A 129 -37.69 51.04 -53.87
C GLU A 129 -37.97 50.45 -52.48
N GLU A 130 -37.01 49.69 -51.93
CA GLU A 130 -37.17 49.04 -50.63
C GLU A 130 -36.56 49.87 -49.48
N CYS A 131 -35.51 50.62 -49.78
CA CYS A 131 -34.81 51.56 -48.92
C CYS A 131 -34.31 52.74 -49.76
N ASP A 132 -33.98 53.85 -49.11
CA ASP A 132 -33.19 54.94 -49.70
C ASP A 132 -32.46 55.69 -48.57
N ASP A 133 -31.14 55.52 -48.48
CA ASP A 133 -30.26 56.23 -47.53
C ASP A 133 -29.61 57.47 -48.20
N GLY A 134 -30.08 57.85 -49.38
CA GLY A 134 -29.59 58.97 -50.18
C GLY A 134 -28.11 58.80 -50.57
N PRO A 135 -27.25 59.78 -50.26
CA PRO A 135 -25.80 59.63 -50.39
C PRO A 135 -25.17 58.50 -49.54
N GLY A 136 -25.95 57.85 -48.66
CA GLY A 136 -25.54 56.70 -47.87
C GLY A 136 -25.59 55.35 -48.59
N ASN A 137 -26.29 55.25 -49.73
CA ASN A 137 -26.39 53.99 -50.48
C ASN A 137 -24.99 53.48 -50.91
N SER A 138 -24.76 52.17 -50.81
CA SER A 138 -23.46 51.57 -51.09
C SER A 138 -23.52 50.08 -51.44
N ASP A 139 -22.82 49.68 -52.51
CA ASP A 139 -22.53 48.27 -52.85
C ASP A 139 -21.24 47.77 -52.18
N THR A 140 -20.83 48.37 -51.05
CA THR A 140 -19.57 48.04 -50.35
C THR A 140 -19.57 48.28 -48.84
N ALA A 141 -20.55 49.01 -48.30
CA ALA A 141 -20.69 49.23 -46.87
C ALA A 141 -21.76 48.28 -46.32
N ALA A 142 -21.41 47.54 -45.27
CA ALA A 142 -22.33 46.65 -44.58
C ALA A 142 -23.57 47.40 -44.07
N ASP A 143 -24.71 46.73 -44.11
CA ASP A 143 -26.05 47.19 -43.73
C ASP A 143 -26.62 48.40 -44.51
N ALA A 144 -25.88 48.92 -45.50
CA ALA A 144 -26.33 50.04 -46.32
C ALA A 144 -27.35 49.60 -47.39
N CYS A 145 -28.29 50.48 -47.73
CA CYS A 145 -29.10 50.31 -48.93
C CYS A 145 -28.20 50.20 -50.18
N ARG A 146 -28.44 49.22 -51.06
CA ARG A 146 -27.63 49.03 -52.27
C ARG A 146 -27.90 50.13 -53.31
N LEU A 147 -27.02 50.32 -54.29
CA LEU A 147 -27.14 51.39 -55.30
C LEU A 147 -28.32 51.20 -56.28
N ASP A 148 -29.04 50.08 -56.21
CA ASP A 148 -30.31 49.83 -56.89
C ASP A 148 -31.55 49.93 -55.97
N CYS A 149 -31.34 50.37 -54.72
CA CYS A 149 -32.36 50.57 -53.68
C CYS A 149 -33.09 49.31 -53.21
N VAL A 150 -32.41 48.17 -53.30
CA VAL A 150 -32.72 46.95 -52.54
C VAL A 150 -31.97 47.01 -51.20
N ARG A 151 -32.56 46.42 -50.15
CA ARG A 151 -31.86 46.27 -48.86
C ARG A 151 -30.69 45.29 -49.01
N ALA A 152 -29.63 45.55 -48.24
CA ALA A 152 -28.72 44.56 -47.67
C ALA A 152 -29.31 43.12 -47.65
N HIS A 153 -28.72 42.20 -48.42
CA HIS A 153 -29.17 40.82 -48.51
C HIS A 153 -28.08 39.85 -49.00
N CYS A 154 -28.06 38.67 -48.38
CA CYS A 154 -27.30 37.51 -48.84
C CYS A 154 -27.34 37.27 -50.35
N GLY A 155 -26.15 37.18 -50.94
CA GLY A 155 -25.90 37.01 -52.37
C GLY A 155 -25.65 38.31 -53.13
N ASP A 156 -25.34 39.42 -52.44
CA ASP A 156 -25.07 40.73 -53.06
C ASP A 156 -23.60 41.19 -53.01
N ALA A 157 -22.71 40.29 -52.57
CA ALA A 157 -21.25 40.41 -52.50
C ALA A 157 -20.73 41.36 -51.40
N VAL A 158 -21.54 41.67 -50.38
CA VAL A 158 -21.16 42.47 -49.21
C VAL A 158 -21.67 41.79 -47.94
N ILE A 159 -20.75 41.40 -47.06
CA ILE A 159 -21.09 40.75 -45.78
C ILE A 159 -21.78 41.76 -44.85
N ASP A 160 -23.09 41.57 -44.62
CA ASP A 160 -23.91 42.40 -43.74
C ASP A 160 -24.00 41.86 -42.29
N THR A 161 -24.65 42.62 -41.38
CA THR A 161 -24.81 42.22 -39.98
C THR A 161 -25.75 41.03 -39.83
N GLY A 162 -25.15 39.84 -39.80
CA GLY A 162 -25.84 38.55 -39.62
C GLY A 162 -25.23 37.41 -40.43
N GLU A 163 -24.37 37.76 -41.40
CA GLU A 163 -23.83 36.84 -42.40
C GLU A 163 -22.42 36.40 -42.02
N GLY A 164 -22.11 35.11 -42.23
CA GLY A 164 -20.77 34.55 -42.02
C GLY A 164 -19.87 34.70 -43.25
N CYS A 165 -20.48 34.80 -44.42
CA CYS A 165 -19.87 35.02 -45.73
C CYS A 165 -20.94 35.58 -46.68
N ASP A 166 -20.50 36.22 -47.77
CA ASP A 166 -21.28 36.50 -48.97
C ASP A 166 -20.25 36.57 -50.12
N ASP A 167 -20.44 35.79 -51.18
CA ASP A 167 -19.57 35.74 -52.36
C ASP A 167 -20.26 36.20 -53.66
N GLY A 168 -21.49 36.73 -53.56
CA GLY A 168 -22.26 37.29 -54.66
C GLY A 168 -23.25 36.34 -55.33
N ASP A 169 -23.49 35.13 -54.78
CA ASP A 169 -24.76 34.42 -54.96
C ASP A 169 -25.19 33.62 -53.71
N ASP A 170 -26.40 33.07 -53.72
CA ASP A 170 -26.97 32.24 -52.64
C ASP A 170 -27.71 31.02 -53.22
N THR A 171 -27.16 30.44 -54.30
CA THR A 171 -27.85 29.42 -55.10
C THR A 171 -27.05 28.15 -55.37
N ASP A 172 -25.74 28.15 -55.15
CA ASP A 172 -24.91 26.95 -55.22
C ASP A 172 -24.54 26.44 -53.81
N PRO A 173 -25.05 25.27 -53.36
CA PRO A 173 -24.68 24.71 -52.07
C PRO A 173 -23.29 24.02 -52.09
N THR A 174 -22.40 24.36 -53.03
CA THR A 174 -21.14 23.64 -53.27
C THR A 174 -19.90 24.50 -53.48
N ASP A 175 -19.95 25.82 -53.36
CA ASP A 175 -18.77 26.72 -53.52
C ASP A 175 -18.19 27.28 -52.22
N GLY A 176 -18.93 27.19 -51.11
CA GLY A 176 -18.41 27.41 -49.75
C GLY A 176 -19.11 28.52 -48.96
N CYS A 177 -20.09 29.19 -49.57
CA CYS A 177 -21.02 30.09 -48.89
C CYS A 177 -22.47 29.77 -49.28
N HIS A 178 -23.29 29.32 -48.33
CA HIS A 178 -24.69 28.99 -48.62
C HIS A 178 -25.61 29.40 -47.47
N GLU A 179 -26.75 30.04 -47.79
CA GLU A 179 -27.59 30.76 -46.83
C GLU A 179 -26.78 31.76 -45.98
N CYS A 180 -25.70 32.31 -46.56
CA CYS A 180 -24.67 33.12 -45.92
C CYS A 180 -24.00 32.50 -44.67
N VAL A 181 -23.92 31.16 -44.66
CA VAL A 181 -23.16 30.37 -43.69
C VAL A 181 -21.92 29.78 -44.37
N SER A 182 -20.77 29.87 -43.70
CA SER A 182 -19.51 29.31 -44.18
C SER A 182 -19.46 27.79 -44.04
N ALA A 183 -18.76 27.14 -44.96
CA ALA A 183 -18.51 25.69 -44.94
C ALA A 183 -18.04 25.18 -43.56
N THR A 184 -18.59 24.05 -43.10
CA THR A 184 -18.43 23.55 -41.72
C THR A 184 -18.34 22.02 -41.66
N CYS A 185 -17.11 21.54 -41.47
CA CYS A 185 -16.79 20.11 -41.26
C CYS A 185 -17.57 19.47 -40.11
N GLY A 186 -17.90 18.19 -40.26
CA GLY A 186 -18.64 17.37 -39.29
C GLY A 186 -20.16 17.44 -39.45
N ASN A 187 -20.67 17.93 -40.59
CA ASN A 187 -22.09 18.25 -40.78
C ASN A 187 -22.89 17.20 -41.60
N ALA A 188 -22.23 16.14 -42.08
CA ALA A 188 -22.72 15.08 -42.94
C ALA A 188 -22.94 15.45 -44.43
N SER A 189 -22.36 16.58 -44.87
CA SER A 189 -22.29 17.04 -46.26
C SER A 189 -20.82 17.15 -46.66
N LEU A 190 -20.46 16.77 -47.89
CA LEU A 190 -19.12 16.97 -48.42
C LEU A 190 -19.08 18.28 -49.21
N GLU A 191 -18.46 19.32 -48.64
CA GLU A 191 -18.40 20.69 -49.16
C GLU A 191 -17.09 20.96 -49.93
N ALA A 192 -17.02 22.05 -50.72
CA ALA A 192 -15.84 22.31 -51.54
C ALA A 192 -14.63 22.80 -50.73
N GLY A 193 -13.72 21.87 -50.47
CA GLY A 193 -12.52 22.09 -49.66
C GLY A 193 -12.19 20.89 -48.78
N GLU A 194 -13.19 20.03 -48.58
CA GLU A 194 -13.15 18.84 -47.76
C GLU A 194 -12.72 17.60 -48.58
N GLU A 195 -11.92 16.73 -47.97
CA GLU A 195 -11.51 15.44 -48.54
C GLU A 195 -12.49 14.32 -48.11
N CYS A 196 -13.11 14.48 -46.94
CA CYS A 196 -14.15 13.63 -46.36
C CYS A 196 -15.06 14.46 -45.44
N ASP A 197 -16.26 13.95 -45.13
CA ASP A 197 -17.11 14.33 -43.98
C ASP A 197 -17.96 13.09 -43.62
N ASP A 198 -18.05 12.74 -42.34
CA ASP A 198 -18.87 11.64 -41.82
C ASP A 198 -19.88 12.06 -40.73
N GLY A 199 -20.11 13.36 -40.58
CA GLY A 199 -21.13 13.93 -39.71
C GLY A 199 -20.78 13.98 -38.22
N ASN A 200 -19.49 13.99 -37.89
CA ASN A 200 -19.02 14.08 -36.51
C ASN A 200 -17.58 14.65 -36.37
N ASP A 201 -17.14 14.90 -35.12
CA ASP A 201 -15.83 15.49 -34.79
C ASP A 201 -14.80 14.46 -34.24
N ASP A 202 -15.00 13.15 -34.44
CA ASP A 202 -14.15 12.08 -33.87
C ASP A 202 -12.95 11.74 -34.78
N ASP A 203 -11.82 12.41 -34.54
CA ASP A 203 -10.53 12.16 -35.21
C ASP A 203 -10.05 10.68 -35.19
N THR A 204 -10.72 9.76 -34.48
CA THR A 204 -10.33 8.34 -34.39
C THR A 204 -11.04 7.41 -35.39
N ASP A 205 -11.86 7.90 -36.32
CA ASP A 205 -12.62 7.05 -37.26
C ASP A 205 -12.06 7.00 -38.71
N ALA A 206 -12.69 7.68 -39.68
CA ALA A 206 -12.27 7.77 -41.07
C ALA A 206 -12.01 9.20 -41.53
N CYS A 207 -12.61 10.19 -40.88
CA CYS A 207 -12.40 11.59 -41.18
C CYS A 207 -11.87 12.35 -39.96
N LEU A 208 -10.86 13.17 -40.16
CA LEU A 208 -10.43 14.11 -39.11
C LEU A 208 -11.42 15.29 -39.05
N HIS A 209 -11.55 15.95 -37.89
CA HIS A 209 -12.32 17.20 -37.73
C HIS A 209 -11.82 18.39 -38.59
N THR A 210 -10.73 18.18 -39.33
CA THR A 210 -10.20 19.09 -40.36
C THR A 210 -10.65 18.73 -41.77
N CYS A 211 -11.60 17.79 -41.90
CA CYS A 211 -12.14 17.22 -43.13
C CYS A 211 -11.06 16.71 -44.08
N ARG A 212 -10.16 15.90 -43.50
CA ARG A 212 -9.06 15.19 -44.15
C ARG A 212 -9.19 13.69 -43.91
N ASP A 213 -8.91 12.89 -44.94
CA ASP A 213 -8.86 11.42 -44.81
C ASP A 213 -7.84 11.05 -43.70
N ALA A 214 -8.30 10.37 -42.65
CA ALA A 214 -7.42 9.95 -41.56
C ALA A 214 -6.38 8.92 -42.06
N SER A 215 -5.10 9.11 -41.74
CA SER A 215 -3.99 8.27 -42.17
C SER A 215 -2.82 8.28 -41.20
N CYS A 216 -2.42 7.10 -40.72
CA CYS A 216 -1.19 6.81 -40.00
C CYS A 216 -0.01 7.77 -40.26
N GLY A 217 0.37 8.49 -39.22
CA GLY A 217 1.28 9.63 -39.19
C GLY A 217 0.58 11.00 -39.16
N ASP A 218 -0.74 11.07 -38.95
CA ASP A 218 -1.52 12.31 -38.89
C ASP A 218 -1.68 12.89 -37.47
N GLY A 219 -1.35 12.09 -36.45
CA GLY A 219 -1.46 12.41 -35.03
C GLY A 219 -2.51 11.58 -34.27
N TYR A 220 -3.32 10.76 -34.96
CA TYR A 220 -4.50 10.12 -34.39
C TYR A 220 -4.57 8.61 -34.66
N VAL A 221 -4.86 7.83 -33.61
CA VAL A 221 -4.94 6.36 -33.72
C VAL A 221 -6.34 5.94 -34.15
N ARG A 222 -6.49 5.53 -35.42
CA ARG A 222 -7.78 5.08 -35.98
C ARG A 222 -8.27 3.77 -35.35
N THR A 223 -9.42 3.85 -34.67
CA THR A 223 -10.00 2.78 -33.87
C THR A 223 -10.24 1.51 -34.70
N GLY A 224 -9.46 0.46 -34.40
CA GLY A 224 -9.58 -0.86 -35.04
C GLY A 224 -8.89 -0.99 -36.41
N THR A 225 -8.19 0.05 -36.88
CA THR A 225 -7.36 -0.01 -38.10
C THR A 225 -5.87 0.01 -37.76
N GLU A 226 -5.46 0.81 -36.78
CA GLU A 226 -4.06 0.93 -36.33
C GLU A 226 -3.93 0.90 -34.81
N VAL A 227 -2.72 0.62 -34.33
CA VAL A 227 -2.41 0.52 -32.87
C VAL A 227 -1.41 1.57 -32.41
N CYS A 228 -0.85 2.33 -33.34
CA CYS A 228 -0.04 3.53 -33.14
C CYS A 228 0.03 4.34 -34.43
N ASP A 229 0.25 5.64 -34.28
CA ASP A 229 0.27 6.61 -35.38
C ASP A 229 1.67 7.26 -35.52
N THR A 230 2.15 7.90 -34.45
CA THR A 230 3.36 8.72 -34.49
C THR A 230 4.65 7.90 -34.37
N PRO A 231 5.78 8.35 -34.93
CA PRO A 231 7.09 7.70 -34.79
C PRO A 231 7.72 7.86 -33.40
N GLU A 232 6.99 8.39 -32.40
CA GLU A 232 7.48 8.48 -31.03
C GLU A 232 7.52 7.08 -30.39
N PRO A 233 8.68 6.63 -29.88
CA PRO A 233 8.77 5.32 -29.27
C PRO A 233 8.07 5.32 -27.91
N ARG A 234 7.18 4.35 -27.68
CA ARG A 234 6.63 4.13 -26.35
C ARG A 234 7.64 3.43 -25.46
N THR A 235 7.45 3.55 -24.14
CA THR A 235 8.15 2.70 -23.18
C THR A 235 7.67 1.25 -23.30
N CYS A 236 8.60 0.32 -23.14
CA CYS A 236 8.34 -1.12 -23.11
C CYS A 236 9.13 -1.76 -21.97
N THR A 237 8.59 -2.83 -21.39
CA THR A 237 9.32 -3.63 -20.41
C THR A 237 10.24 -4.60 -21.16
N THR A 238 11.55 -4.53 -20.90
CA THR A 238 12.53 -5.46 -21.45
C THR A 238 12.39 -6.84 -20.78
N GLY A 239 13.08 -7.86 -21.32
CA GLY A 239 13.01 -9.23 -20.77
C GLY A 239 13.50 -9.38 -19.33
N CYS A 240 14.30 -8.42 -18.83
CA CYS A 240 14.83 -8.37 -17.47
C CYS A 240 14.00 -7.46 -16.52
N GLY A 241 12.99 -6.74 -17.03
CA GLY A 241 12.12 -5.86 -16.24
C GLY A 241 12.43 -4.36 -16.34
N SER A 242 13.52 -4.01 -17.03
CA SER A 242 13.99 -2.63 -17.22
C SER A 242 13.17 -1.88 -18.28
N THR A 243 13.23 -0.55 -18.29
CA THR A 243 12.41 0.28 -19.19
C THR A 243 13.16 0.57 -20.49
N GLY A 244 12.78 -0.11 -21.56
CA GLY A 244 13.27 0.11 -22.92
C GLY A 244 12.34 0.98 -23.77
N LEU A 245 12.69 1.12 -25.05
CA LEU A 245 11.92 1.88 -26.05
C LEU A 245 11.48 1.01 -27.23
N GLN A 246 10.20 1.11 -27.62
CA GLN A 246 9.60 0.39 -28.73
C GLN A 246 9.04 1.39 -29.74
N ALA A 247 9.61 1.43 -30.94
CA ALA A 247 9.17 2.32 -32.01
C ALA A 247 7.82 1.87 -32.61
N CYS A 248 6.99 2.82 -33.01
CA CYS A 248 5.92 2.57 -33.99
C CYS A 248 6.56 2.50 -35.39
N VAL A 249 6.26 1.45 -36.16
CA VAL A 249 6.76 1.24 -37.52
C VAL A 249 5.63 0.66 -38.34
N ASP A 250 5.26 1.31 -39.45
CA ASP A 250 4.13 0.92 -40.30
C ASP A 250 2.82 0.73 -39.51
N CYS A 251 2.54 1.65 -38.57
CA CYS A 251 1.31 1.73 -37.76
C CYS A 251 1.11 0.57 -36.75
N ASP A 252 2.15 -0.27 -36.61
CA ASP A 252 2.27 -1.37 -35.67
C ASP A 252 3.48 -1.14 -34.73
N TRP A 253 3.40 -1.64 -33.50
CA TRP A 253 4.52 -1.58 -32.57
C TRP A 253 5.61 -2.59 -32.95
N ALA A 254 6.84 -2.13 -33.13
CA ALA A 254 7.98 -2.97 -33.51
C ALA A 254 8.14 -4.16 -32.55
N THR A 255 8.38 -5.37 -33.07
CA THR A 255 8.33 -6.62 -32.26
C THR A 255 9.40 -6.73 -31.17
N GLU A 256 10.43 -5.90 -31.22
CA GLU A 256 11.56 -5.91 -30.27
C GLU A 256 11.58 -4.60 -29.46
N CYS A 257 11.82 -4.73 -28.16
CA CYS A 257 12.01 -3.61 -27.23
C CYS A 257 13.50 -3.28 -27.20
N SER A 258 13.89 -2.04 -27.56
CA SER A 258 15.29 -1.60 -27.46
C SER A 258 15.65 -1.47 -25.99
N VAL A 259 16.63 -2.25 -25.54
CA VAL A 259 17.20 -2.11 -24.20
C VAL A 259 17.96 -0.77 -24.08
N PRO A 260 17.94 -0.13 -22.89
CA PRO A 260 18.83 0.99 -22.58
C PRO A 260 20.29 0.53 -22.46
N ALA A 261 21.21 1.47 -22.21
CA ALA A 261 22.60 1.16 -21.87
C ALA A 261 22.76 1.17 -20.34
N GLU A 262 23.64 0.31 -19.83
CA GLU A 262 23.83 0.08 -18.39
C GLU A 262 24.10 1.37 -17.59
N ALA A 263 23.38 1.54 -16.48
CA ALA A 263 23.54 2.65 -15.56
C ALA A 263 23.76 2.17 -14.12
N CYS A 264 24.57 2.91 -13.36
CA CYS A 264 24.85 2.60 -11.95
C CYS A 264 23.61 2.72 -11.03
N ASN A 265 22.78 1.69 -10.98
CA ASN A 265 21.52 1.66 -10.23
C ASN A 265 21.32 0.35 -9.45
N GLY A 266 22.11 -0.70 -9.70
CA GLY A 266 21.98 -2.01 -9.08
C GLY A 266 20.93 -2.93 -9.74
N THR A 267 20.53 -2.65 -10.98
CA THR A 267 19.69 -3.50 -11.83
C THR A 267 20.33 -3.71 -13.18
N ASP A 268 20.13 -4.90 -13.75
CA ASP A 268 20.50 -5.26 -15.13
C ASP A 268 19.64 -4.43 -16.11
N ASP A 269 20.18 -3.32 -16.64
CA ASP A 269 19.44 -2.42 -17.52
C ASP A 269 19.43 -2.92 -18.97
N ASP A 270 20.53 -3.51 -19.44
CA ASP A 270 20.71 -3.96 -20.83
C ASP A 270 20.28 -5.43 -21.11
N CYS A 271 19.96 -6.19 -20.05
CA CYS A 271 19.54 -7.59 -20.04
C CYS A 271 20.63 -8.62 -20.45
N ASP A 272 21.93 -8.33 -20.34
CA ASP A 272 23.01 -9.32 -20.56
C ASP A 272 23.25 -10.30 -19.39
N ALA A 273 22.59 -10.07 -18.25
CA ALA A 273 22.70 -10.78 -16.97
C ALA A 273 23.97 -10.49 -16.14
N ALA A 274 24.71 -9.43 -16.46
CA ALA A 274 25.48 -8.67 -15.49
C ALA A 274 24.62 -7.56 -14.83
N ILE A 275 25.23 -6.80 -13.92
CA ILE A 275 24.61 -5.66 -13.21
C ILE A 275 25.71 -4.63 -13.00
N ASP A 276 25.45 -3.37 -13.35
CA ASP A 276 26.38 -2.23 -13.31
C ASP A 276 27.74 -2.52 -14.01
N GLU A 277 27.79 -3.35 -15.07
CA GLU A 277 29.06 -3.63 -15.76
C GLU A 277 29.61 -2.43 -16.55
N GLY A 278 30.93 -2.43 -16.74
CA GLY A 278 31.66 -1.24 -17.19
C GLY A 278 31.99 -0.24 -16.07
N TYR A 279 31.38 -0.36 -14.88
CA TYR A 279 31.77 0.41 -13.69
C TYR A 279 32.83 -0.32 -12.81
N PRO A 280 33.59 0.40 -11.97
CA PRO A 280 34.58 -0.19 -11.06
C PRO A 280 34.04 -1.20 -10.04
N CYS A 281 32.77 -1.10 -9.63
CA CYS A 281 32.09 -2.03 -8.72
C CYS A 281 30.57 -1.91 -8.85
N VAL A 282 29.83 -2.93 -8.43
CA VAL A 282 28.35 -2.95 -8.41
C VAL A 282 27.83 -2.20 -7.20
N ARG A 283 26.83 -1.34 -7.37
CA ARG A 283 26.33 -0.42 -6.34
C ARG A 283 25.91 -1.16 -5.06
N GLY A 284 26.37 -0.67 -3.91
CA GLY A 284 26.06 -1.26 -2.60
C GLY A 284 26.73 -2.62 -2.32
N THR A 285 27.50 -3.19 -3.25
CA THR A 285 28.30 -4.38 -2.95
C THR A 285 29.53 -4.02 -2.11
N THR A 286 29.90 -4.88 -1.17
CA THR A 286 31.14 -4.70 -0.41
C THR A 286 32.33 -5.02 -1.31
N VAL A 287 33.23 -4.05 -1.50
CA VAL A 287 34.43 -4.20 -2.33
C VAL A 287 35.69 -3.88 -1.56
N SER A 288 36.79 -4.52 -1.98
CA SER A 288 38.12 -4.26 -1.44
C SER A 288 38.60 -2.87 -1.86
N CYS A 289 39.05 -2.10 -0.88
CA CYS A 289 39.58 -0.75 -1.06
C CYS A 289 40.97 -0.65 -0.40
N THR A 290 41.78 0.32 -0.81
CA THR A 290 43.13 0.52 -0.24
C THR A 290 43.06 1.61 0.82
N THR A 291 43.44 1.27 2.05
CA THR A 291 43.45 2.18 3.20
C THR A 291 44.62 3.16 3.12
N SER A 292 44.60 4.17 3.99
CA SER A 292 45.70 5.16 4.08
C SER A 292 47.07 4.57 4.44
N CYS A 293 47.13 3.42 5.15
CA CYS A 293 48.37 2.71 5.46
C CYS A 293 48.76 1.63 4.42
N GLY A 294 47.94 1.42 3.37
CA GLY A 294 48.20 0.48 2.28
C GLY A 294 47.71 -0.94 2.54
N THR A 295 46.91 -1.15 3.59
CA THR A 295 46.21 -2.41 3.87
C THR A 295 44.96 -2.53 3.01
N THR A 296 44.43 -3.75 2.86
CA THR A 296 43.19 -3.98 2.09
C THR A 296 42.00 -3.87 3.03
N GLY A 297 41.34 -2.71 3.02
CA GLY A 297 40.10 -2.46 3.73
C GLY A 297 38.88 -2.95 2.95
N SER A 298 37.72 -2.80 3.57
CA SER A 298 36.42 -3.06 2.95
C SER A 298 35.50 -1.86 3.12
N GLY A 299 34.79 -1.50 2.06
CA GLY A 299 33.72 -0.52 2.10
C GLY A 299 32.62 -0.86 1.10
N GLU A 300 31.48 -0.19 1.20
CA GLU A 300 30.39 -0.34 0.23
C GLU A 300 30.70 0.46 -1.04
N CYS A 301 30.44 -0.14 -2.21
CA CYS A 301 30.54 0.54 -3.48
C CYS A 301 29.55 1.70 -3.54
N SER A 302 30.07 2.90 -3.83
CA SER A 302 29.32 4.16 -3.74
C SER A 302 28.13 4.24 -4.71
N VAL A 303 27.23 5.21 -4.49
CA VAL A 303 26.10 5.51 -5.40
C VAL A 303 26.50 5.94 -6.82
N ALA A 304 27.80 6.06 -7.11
CA ALA A 304 28.37 6.32 -8.43
C ALA A 304 29.23 5.14 -8.93
N CYS A 305 29.07 3.96 -8.33
CA CYS A 305 29.76 2.71 -8.66
C CYS A 305 31.30 2.81 -8.60
N ALA A 306 31.80 3.75 -7.79
CA ALA A 306 33.22 3.93 -7.52
C ALA A 306 33.62 3.23 -6.22
N ILE A 307 34.82 2.64 -6.22
CA ILE A 307 35.46 2.03 -5.05
C ILE A 307 35.58 3.10 -3.94
N PRO A 308 35.14 2.80 -2.70
CA PRO A 308 35.15 3.76 -1.61
C PRO A 308 36.57 4.15 -1.20
N ALA A 309 36.72 5.40 -0.77
CA ALA A 309 37.93 5.94 -0.16
C ALA A 309 37.63 6.33 1.29
N GLU A 310 38.69 6.53 2.08
CA GLU A 310 38.62 7.05 3.46
C GLU A 310 37.70 8.29 3.55
N PRO A 311 36.71 8.33 4.47
CA PRO A 311 36.52 7.44 5.63
C PRO A 311 35.63 6.20 5.39
N ASP A 312 35.09 6.01 4.18
CA ASP A 312 34.12 4.94 3.89
C ASP A 312 34.79 3.59 3.58
N CYS A 313 36.12 3.59 3.40
CA CYS A 313 36.95 2.39 3.37
C CYS A 313 37.41 2.03 4.79
N VAL A 314 36.82 1.00 5.40
CA VAL A 314 37.16 0.59 6.77
C VAL A 314 38.38 -0.36 6.73
N PRO A 315 39.47 -0.08 7.45
CA PRO A 315 40.60 -1.00 7.56
C PRO A 315 40.20 -2.29 8.28
N PRO A 316 40.86 -3.43 8.01
CA PRO A 316 40.61 -4.67 8.74
C PRO A 316 40.96 -4.51 10.23
N ALA A 317 40.39 -5.36 11.08
CA ALA A 317 40.80 -5.43 12.48
C ALA A 317 42.22 -6.01 12.58
N GLU A 318 42.99 -5.48 13.55
CA GLU A 318 44.39 -5.83 13.77
C GLU A 318 44.62 -7.35 13.87
N ALA A 319 45.56 -7.88 13.07
CA ALA A 319 45.91 -9.29 13.06
C ALA A 319 47.36 -9.52 13.52
N CYS A 320 47.57 -10.53 14.36
CA CYS A 320 48.89 -10.93 14.86
C CYS A 320 49.83 -11.36 13.71
N ASN A 321 50.56 -10.40 13.13
CA ASN A 321 51.44 -10.62 11.98
C ASN A 321 52.64 -9.65 11.92
N GLY A 322 52.70 -8.63 12.79
CA GLY A 322 53.77 -7.63 12.83
C GLY A 322 53.62 -6.44 11.88
N ALA A 323 52.47 -6.27 11.24
CA ALA A 323 52.04 -5.06 10.53
C ALA A 323 51.09 -4.21 11.39
N ASP A 324 50.71 -3.06 10.84
CA ASP A 324 49.73 -2.09 11.37
C ASP A 324 48.49 -2.25 10.47
N ASP A 325 47.61 -3.19 10.78
CA ASP A 325 46.52 -3.62 9.89
C ASP A 325 45.32 -2.66 9.99
N ASP A 326 45.03 -2.16 11.20
CA ASP A 326 43.95 -1.20 11.48
C ASP A 326 44.32 0.28 11.21
N CYS A 327 45.57 0.54 10.79
CA CYS A 327 46.17 1.84 10.51
C CYS A 327 46.24 2.81 11.71
N ASN A 328 46.18 2.35 12.96
CA ASN A 328 46.23 3.23 14.15
C ASN A 328 47.65 3.75 14.50
N GLY A 329 48.70 3.19 13.88
CA GLY A 329 50.10 3.62 14.07
C GLY A 329 50.88 2.79 15.10
N ALA A 330 50.32 1.69 15.57
CA ALA A 330 50.99 0.68 16.37
C ALA A 330 51.12 -0.66 15.60
N THR A 331 51.36 -1.77 16.28
CA THR A 331 51.60 -3.10 15.65
C THR A 331 51.31 -4.17 16.70
N ASP A 332 50.38 -5.08 16.40
CA ASP A 332 49.88 -6.16 17.25
C ASP A 332 49.43 -5.71 18.68
N GLU A 333 49.06 -4.45 18.92
CA GLU A 333 48.85 -3.90 20.27
C GLU A 333 47.52 -4.28 20.94
N THR A 334 46.60 -4.90 20.20
CA THR A 334 45.36 -5.48 20.75
C THR A 334 45.56 -6.86 21.40
N PHE A 335 46.77 -7.43 21.37
CA PHE A 335 47.07 -8.78 21.85
C PHE A 335 47.93 -8.82 23.13
N GLU A 336 47.91 -9.94 23.86
CA GLU A 336 48.57 -10.07 25.18
C GLU A 336 50.11 -10.17 25.11
N CYS A 337 50.66 -10.70 24.02
CA CYS A 337 52.10 -10.78 23.77
C CYS A 337 52.40 -10.84 22.26
N ARG A 338 53.60 -10.47 21.82
CA ARG A 338 53.99 -10.61 20.41
C ARG A 338 54.46 -12.03 20.12
N SER A 339 54.08 -12.56 18.95
CA SER A 339 54.41 -13.94 18.56
C SER A 339 55.92 -14.22 18.66
N GLY A 340 56.27 -15.29 19.39
CA GLY A 340 57.65 -15.70 19.64
C GLY A 340 58.29 -15.14 20.93
N ASP A 341 57.70 -14.16 21.62
CA ASP A 341 58.23 -13.67 22.90
C ASP A 341 58.16 -14.75 23.98
N ALA A 342 59.20 -14.83 24.83
CA ALA A 342 59.25 -15.78 25.94
C ALA A 342 58.42 -15.25 27.13
N VAL A 343 57.33 -15.94 27.46
CA VAL A 343 56.37 -15.53 28.49
C VAL A 343 56.15 -16.64 29.53
N PRO A 344 55.93 -16.29 30.81
CA PRO A 344 55.52 -17.27 31.82
C PRO A 344 54.11 -17.77 31.50
N CYS A 345 53.88 -19.07 31.68
CA CYS A 345 52.61 -19.72 31.35
C CYS A 345 52.20 -20.73 32.44
N THR A 346 50.93 -21.13 32.42
CA THR A 346 50.38 -22.15 33.32
C THR A 346 50.31 -23.49 32.58
N SER A 347 50.93 -24.53 33.14
CA SER A 347 50.87 -25.90 32.63
C SER A 347 49.47 -26.51 32.81
N ALA A 348 49.23 -27.67 32.20
CA ALA A 348 47.93 -28.34 32.26
C ALA A 348 47.48 -28.72 33.68
N CYS A 349 48.42 -28.98 34.61
CA CYS A 349 48.15 -29.31 36.01
C CYS A 349 48.18 -28.09 36.96
N GLY A 350 48.48 -26.88 36.46
CA GLY A 350 48.41 -25.63 37.24
C GLY A 350 49.74 -25.05 37.72
N SER A 351 50.87 -25.67 37.37
CA SER A 351 52.22 -25.21 37.72
C SER A 351 52.74 -24.12 36.77
N THR A 352 53.56 -23.19 37.28
CA THR A 352 54.13 -22.10 36.46
C THR A 352 55.31 -22.60 35.63
N GLY A 353 55.11 -22.75 34.32
CA GLY A 353 56.13 -23.14 33.35
C GLY A 353 56.63 -21.97 32.48
N ALA A 354 57.42 -22.29 31.47
CA ALA A 354 57.91 -21.35 30.46
C ALA A 354 57.49 -21.78 29.06
N GLY A 355 57.07 -20.80 28.24
CA GLY A 355 56.62 -21.02 26.88
C GLY A 355 56.94 -19.82 25.97
N THR A 356 56.63 -19.95 24.68
CA THR A 356 56.73 -18.86 23.71
C THR A 356 55.34 -18.45 23.26
N CYS A 357 55.12 -17.13 23.15
CA CYS A 357 53.86 -16.56 22.70
C CYS A 357 53.49 -17.16 21.34
N THR A 358 52.24 -17.61 21.21
CA THR A 358 51.79 -18.39 20.05
C THR A 358 51.75 -17.56 18.76
N ALA A 359 51.63 -18.22 17.61
CA ALA A 359 51.43 -17.56 16.32
C ALA A 359 50.11 -16.76 16.21
N ALA A 360 49.27 -16.79 17.24
CA ALA A 360 48.06 -15.98 17.38
C ALA A 360 48.17 -14.94 18.52
N CYS A 361 49.41 -14.61 18.94
CA CYS A 361 49.71 -13.59 19.96
C CYS A 361 49.07 -13.83 21.35
N GLY A 362 48.65 -15.07 21.61
CA GLY A 362 48.14 -15.52 22.91
C GLY A 362 49.19 -16.27 23.72
N ILE A 363 49.10 -16.15 25.05
CA ILE A 363 49.95 -16.89 26.00
C ILE A 363 49.72 -18.41 25.82
N PRO A 364 50.79 -19.22 25.66
CA PRO A 364 50.67 -20.66 25.48
C PRO A 364 50.05 -21.32 26.73
N THR A 365 49.03 -22.15 26.55
CA THR A 365 48.38 -22.90 27.64
C THR A 365 48.57 -24.42 27.46
N GLY A 366 48.46 -25.15 28.57
CA GLY A 366 48.46 -26.61 28.57
C GLY A 366 49.80 -27.22 28.12
N THR A 367 49.75 -28.14 27.16
CA THR A 367 50.89 -28.93 26.66
C THR A 367 51.97 -28.13 25.93
N SER A 368 51.68 -26.86 25.60
CA SER A 368 52.61 -25.91 24.96
C SER A 368 53.55 -25.22 25.96
N CYS A 369 53.30 -25.38 27.26
CA CYS A 369 54.05 -24.80 28.36
C CYS A 369 54.88 -25.91 29.03
N SER A 370 56.22 -25.78 29.10
CA SER A 370 57.06 -26.84 29.68
C SER A 370 57.04 -26.78 31.21
N PRO A 371 56.63 -27.85 31.91
CA PRO A 371 56.66 -27.92 33.37
C PRO A 371 58.07 -28.25 33.92
N PRO A 372 58.29 -28.13 35.25
CA PRO A 372 59.50 -28.60 35.94
C PRO A 372 59.53 -30.14 36.05
N ALA A 373 60.42 -30.71 36.87
CA ALA A 373 60.56 -32.17 37.05
C ALA A 373 60.26 -32.58 38.51
N GLU A 374 59.79 -33.82 38.67
CA GLU A 374 59.20 -34.40 39.88
C GLU A 374 59.97 -34.33 41.21
N THR A 375 59.20 -34.28 42.31
CA THR A 375 59.72 -34.26 43.68
C THR A 375 58.79 -35.04 44.64
N CYS A 376 59.22 -36.15 45.28
CA CYS A 376 58.43 -36.95 46.26
C CYS A 376 57.81 -36.05 47.37
N ASN A 377 56.59 -35.55 47.12
CA ASN A 377 55.87 -34.53 47.87
C ASN A 377 54.34 -34.74 47.89
N GLY A 378 53.81 -35.60 47.01
CA GLY A 378 52.38 -35.94 46.92
C GLY A 378 51.57 -35.08 45.95
N VAL A 379 52.24 -34.41 44.99
CA VAL A 379 51.64 -33.63 43.90
C VAL A 379 52.33 -34.00 42.58
N ASP A 380 51.56 -34.01 41.50
CA ASP A 380 52.03 -34.13 40.11
C ASP A 380 52.65 -32.78 39.68
N ASP A 381 53.98 -32.67 39.74
CA ASP A 381 54.76 -31.46 39.42
C ASP A 381 55.00 -31.31 37.89
N ASP A 382 55.12 -32.43 37.16
CA ASP A 382 55.42 -32.46 35.71
C ASP A 382 54.22 -32.73 34.75
N CYS A 383 53.04 -32.93 35.32
CA CYS A 383 51.73 -33.09 34.67
C CYS A 383 51.53 -34.38 33.85
N ASP A 384 52.22 -35.49 34.14
CA ASP A 384 52.04 -36.78 33.45
C ASP A 384 50.83 -37.61 33.95
N ALA A 385 50.18 -37.15 35.02
CA ALA A 385 49.05 -37.77 35.73
C ALA A 385 49.39 -39.00 36.61
N ALA A 386 50.68 -39.30 36.81
CA ALA A 386 51.16 -39.97 38.02
C ALA A 386 51.52 -38.93 39.12
N VAL A 387 51.87 -39.42 40.30
CA VAL A 387 52.26 -38.59 41.45
C VAL A 387 53.46 -39.27 42.10
N ASP A 388 54.58 -38.56 42.21
CA ASP A 388 55.85 -39.06 42.76
C ASP A 388 56.39 -40.32 42.04
N GLU A 389 56.26 -40.44 40.71
CA GLU A 389 56.78 -41.61 39.97
C GLU A 389 58.32 -41.61 39.82
N GLY A 390 58.88 -42.79 39.58
CA GLY A 390 60.32 -43.05 39.72
C GLY A 390 60.78 -43.35 41.16
N PHE A 391 59.92 -43.18 42.18
CA PHE A 391 60.15 -43.64 43.54
C PHE A 391 59.53 -45.02 43.81
N THR A 392 59.95 -45.72 44.88
CA THR A 392 59.59 -47.14 45.10
C THR A 392 58.13 -47.40 45.53
N CYS A 393 57.45 -46.40 46.08
CA CYS A 393 56.00 -46.40 46.35
C CYS A 393 55.54 -45.01 46.81
N VAL A 394 54.26 -44.68 46.60
CA VAL A 394 53.65 -43.43 47.04
C VAL A 394 53.45 -43.43 48.57
N VAL A 395 53.70 -42.30 49.24
CA VAL A 395 53.60 -42.17 50.70
C VAL A 395 52.20 -42.53 51.19
N GLY A 396 52.11 -43.41 52.19
CA GLY A 396 50.83 -43.85 52.77
C GLY A 396 50.03 -44.88 51.96
N SER A 397 50.49 -45.28 50.77
CA SER A 397 49.87 -46.37 50.00
C SER A 397 50.07 -47.73 50.67
N THR A 398 49.11 -48.65 50.51
CA THR A 398 49.20 -50.02 51.04
C THR A 398 49.94 -50.93 50.07
N VAL A 399 51.02 -51.55 50.53
CA VAL A 399 51.90 -52.42 49.73
C VAL A 399 52.02 -53.82 50.33
N SER A 400 52.27 -54.81 49.49
CA SER A 400 52.51 -56.19 49.93
C SER A 400 53.90 -56.33 50.58
N CYS A 401 53.95 -56.99 51.73
CA CYS A 401 55.17 -57.25 52.49
C CYS A 401 55.21 -58.71 52.97
N THR A 402 56.40 -59.23 53.26
CA THR A 402 56.56 -60.61 53.75
C THR A 402 56.42 -60.64 55.27
N THR A 403 55.56 -61.50 55.81
CA THR A 403 55.36 -61.68 57.25
C THR A 403 56.43 -62.59 57.87
N GLY A 404 56.52 -62.62 59.20
CA GLY A 404 57.58 -63.35 59.92
C GLY A 404 57.63 -64.88 59.72
N CYS A 405 56.54 -65.48 59.23
CA CYS A 405 56.42 -66.91 58.90
C CYS A 405 56.67 -67.24 57.41
N GLY A 406 56.74 -66.24 56.54
CA GLY A 406 56.97 -66.41 55.10
C GLY A 406 55.75 -66.17 54.20
N SER A 407 54.57 -65.97 54.78
CA SER A 407 53.33 -65.62 54.06
C SER A 407 53.36 -64.17 53.54
N THR A 408 52.50 -63.85 52.56
CA THR A 408 52.37 -62.48 52.03
C THR A 408 51.29 -61.72 52.79
N GLY A 409 51.66 -60.62 53.43
CA GLY A 409 50.77 -59.71 54.16
C GLY A 409 50.76 -58.29 53.57
N THR A 410 50.14 -57.36 54.28
CA THR A 410 50.00 -55.95 53.84
C THR A 410 50.46 -54.95 54.90
N GLY A 411 51.08 -53.84 54.46
CA GLY A 411 51.54 -52.73 55.30
C GLY A 411 51.58 -51.40 54.54
N LEU A 412 51.85 -50.27 55.22
CA LEU A 412 51.81 -48.92 54.63
C LEU A 412 53.20 -48.38 54.27
N CYS A 413 53.30 -47.68 53.13
CA CYS A 413 54.57 -47.09 52.69
C CYS A 413 55.00 -45.84 53.47
N THR A 414 56.31 -45.76 53.71
CA THR A 414 56.94 -44.76 54.58
C THR A 414 57.06 -43.38 53.93
N ALA A 415 57.25 -42.33 54.74
CA ALA A 415 57.39 -40.92 54.31
C ALA A 415 58.66 -40.60 53.49
N SER A 416 59.45 -41.61 53.11
CA SER A 416 60.58 -41.51 52.17
C SER A 416 60.30 -42.28 50.87
N CYS A 417 59.03 -42.48 50.52
CA CYS A 417 58.59 -43.23 49.35
C CYS A 417 59.14 -44.70 49.29
N ALA A 418 59.18 -45.43 50.44
CA ALA A 418 59.77 -46.78 50.57
C ALA A 418 58.98 -47.82 51.43
N ILE A 419 59.15 -49.12 51.14
CA ILE A 419 58.42 -50.28 51.71
C ILE A 419 58.68 -50.49 53.22
N PRO A 420 57.67 -50.83 54.05
CA PRO A 420 57.83 -51.08 55.49
C PRO A 420 58.51 -52.42 55.84
N PRO A 421 59.16 -52.53 57.03
CA PRO A 421 59.80 -53.76 57.49
C PRO A 421 58.80 -54.81 58.00
N ALA A 422 59.21 -56.09 57.97
CA ALA A 422 58.36 -57.27 58.24
C ALA A 422 57.67 -57.35 59.63
N ALA A 423 58.04 -56.49 60.59
CA ALA A 423 57.38 -56.41 61.89
C ALA A 423 56.03 -55.67 61.85
N ASP A 424 55.83 -54.81 60.84
CA ASP A 424 54.65 -53.95 60.69
C ASP A 424 53.70 -54.47 59.58
N CYS A 425 53.72 -55.79 59.33
CA CYS A 425 53.03 -56.45 58.23
C CYS A 425 52.02 -57.50 58.74
N THR A 426 50.74 -57.39 58.37
CA THR A 426 49.65 -58.24 58.91
C THR A 426 49.37 -59.46 58.02
N PRO A 427 49.26 -60.69 58.57
CA PRO A 427 48.93 -61.91 57.80
C PRO A 427 47.43 -62.08 57.47
N PRO A 428 47.08 -62.91 56.46
CA PRO A 428 45.71 -63.33 56.13
C PRO A 428 45.20 -64.49 57.05
N GLY A 429 43.99 -65.02 56.78
CA GLY A 429 43.37 -66.16 57.49
C GLY A 429 43.40 -67.48 56.69
N GLU A 430 43.21 -68.63 57.36
CA GLU A 430 43.29 -70.00 56.78
C GLU A 430 42.41 -70.30 55.54
N ALA A 431 42.92 -71.17 54.66
CA ALA A 431 42.24 -71.61 53.43
C ALA A 431 42.08 -73.15 53.34
N CYS A 432 40.83 -73.63 53.42
CA CYS A 432 40.51 -75.06 53.57
C CYS A 432 40.97 -75.97 52.39
N GLY A 433 41.60 -77.09 52.77
CA GLY A 433 41.96 -78.23 51.93
C GLY A 433 43.39 -78.20 51.40
N ASN A 434 44.25 -77.29 51.89
CA ASN A 434 45.59 -77.07 51.36
C ASN A 434 46.73 -77.67 52.22
N GLY A 435 46.48 -77.97 53.51
CA GLY A 435 47.46 -78.49 54.45
C GLY A 435 48.57 -77.51 54.86
N VAL A 436 48.29 -76.20 54.87
CA VAL A 436 49.24 -75.12 55.17
C VAL A 436 48.68 -74.16 56.24
N ASP A 437 49.54 -73.80 57.19
CA ASP A 437 49.30 -72.82 58.25
C ASP A 437 49.41 -71.40 57.66
N ASP A 438 48.31 -70.90 57.08
CA ASP A 438 48.31 -69.64 56.32
C ASP A 438 48.27 -68.38 57.21
N ASP A 439 47.72 -68.48 58.44
CA ASP A 439 47.61 -67.38 59.41
C ASP A 439 48.65 -67.39 60.53
N CYS A 440 49.46 -68.45 60.58
CA CYS A 440 50.67 -68.62 61.39
C CYS A 440 50.41 -68.78 62.90
N ASP A 441 49.29 -69.41 63.26
CA ASP A 441 48.92 -69.76 64.64
C ASP A 441 49.44 -71.14 65.10
N GLY A 442 49.81 -72.01 64.15
CA GLY A 442 50.41 -73.33 64.39
C GLY A 442 49.53 -74.54 64.08
N ALA A 443 48.33 -74.35 63.54
CA ALA A 443 47.41 -75.41 63.12
C ALA A 443 47.27 -75.52 61.58
N THR A 444 46.35 -76.37 61.08
CA THR A 444 46.11 -76.56 59.64
C THR A 444 44.70 -77.12 59.37
N ASP A 445 43.90 -76.40 58.59
CA ASP A 445 42.62 -76.78 57.98
C ASP A 445 41.41 -76.92 58.95
N GLU A 446 41.25 -76.07 59.96
CA GLU A 446 40.07 -76.09 60.84
C GLU A 446 38.85 -75.29 60.31
N GLY A 447 37.64 -75.72 60.72
CA GLY A 447 36.42 -74.88 60.65
C GLY A 447 35.38 -75.14 59.54
N SER A 448 35.52 -76.16 58.68
CA SER A 448 34.61 -76.39 57.53
C SER A 448 33.39 -77.31 57.78
N ALA A 449 32.32 -77.13 56.99
CA ALA A 449 30.97 -77.65 57.27
C ALA A 449 30.62 -79.05 56.72
N CYS A 450 31.18 -79.47 55.57
CA CYS A 450 31.12 -80.86 55.10
C CYS A 450 32.38 -81.25 54.33
N THR A 451 32.66 -82.55 54.20
CA THR A 451 33.82 -83.05 53.44
C THR A 451 33.50 -83.20 51.94
N PRO A 452 34.44 -82.89 51.02
CA PRO A 452 34.22 -82.99 49.58
C PRO A 452 33.78 -84.39 49.13
N GLY A 453 32.73 -84.47 48.30
CA GLY A 453 32.24 -85.72 47.73
C GLY A 453 31.27 -86.55 48.59
N ALA A 454 30.90 -86.09 49.79
CA ALA A 454 29.88 -86.75 50.61
C ALA A 454 28.46 -86.50 50.08
N THR A 455 27.60 -87.52 50.05
CA THR A 455 26.16 -87.38 49.75
C THR A 455 25.40 -86.85 50.97
N VAL A 456 24.58 -85.82 50.78
CA VAL A 456 23.89 -85.08 51.83
C VAL A 456 22.46 -84.73 51.41
N SER A 457 21.55 -84.63 52.38
CA SER A 457 20.16 -84.22 52.13
C SER A 457 20.09 -82.72 51.81
N CYS A 458 19.29 -82.34 50.81
CA CYS A 458 19.10 -80.95 50.40
C CYS A 458 17.60 -80.63 50.24
N THR A 459 17.26 -79.34 50.31
CA THR A 459 15.90 -78.85 50.07
C THR A 459 15.77 -78.49 48.59
N THR A 460 14.72 -78.98 47.92
CA THR A 460 14.44 -78.66 46.51
C THR A 460 13.89 -77.24 46.37
N THR A 461 13.82 -76.73 45.13
CA THR A 461 13.31 -75.40 44.80
C THR A 461 11.84 -75.17 45.21
N CYS A 462 11.00 -76.22 45.33
CA CYS A 462 9.63 -76.10 45.81
C CYS A 462 9.44 -76.41 47.32
N GLY A 463 10.52 -76.67 48.06
CA GLY A 463 10.51 -76.87 49.52
C GLY A 463 10.35 -78.32 49.99
N SER A 464 10.29 -79.29 49.07
CA SER A 464 10.33 -80.72 49.37
C SER A 464 11.77 -81.22 49.63
N THR A 465 11.93 -82.40 50.23
CA THR A 465 13.25 -82.94 50.59
C THR A 465 13.82 -83.81 49.48
N GLY A 466 14.99 -83.43 48.93
CA GLY A 466 15.75 -84.17 47.92
C GLY A 466 17.15 -84.59 48.39
N SER A 467 18.00 -85.02 47.46
CA SER A 467 19.37 -85.50 47.75
C SER A 467 20.40 -85.06 46.72
N GLY A 468 21.62 -84.74 47.17
CA GLY A 468 22.74 -84.25 46.34
C GLY A 468 24.12 -84.51 46.98
N THR A 469 25.20 -83.98 46.39
CA THR A 469 26.60 -84.22 46.83
C THR A 469 27.35 -82.94 47.19
N CYS A 470 28.11 -82.94 48.29
CA CYS A 470 28.95 -81.81 48.73
C CYS A 470 30.06 -81.49 47.72
N THR A 471 30.24 -80.18 47.49
CA THR A 471 31.15 -79.60 46.48
C THR A 471 32.63 -79.70 46.89
N PRO A 472 33.58 -79.51 45.95
CA PRO A 472 35.02 -79.46 46.25
C PRO A 472 35.44 -78.38 47.25
N ALA A 473 34.62 -77.34 47.46
CA ALA A 473 34.86 -76.24 48.40
C ALA A 473 34.21 -76.46 49.79
N CYS A 474 33.95 -77.73 50.17
CA CYS A 474 33.41 -78.10 51.49
C CYS A 474 32.00 -77.54 51.80
N GLN A 475 31.19 -77.23 50.77
CA GLN A 475 29.82 -76.70 50.88
C GLN A 475 28.76 -77.72 50.43
N VAL A 476 27.58 -77.66 51.07
CA VAL A 476 26.35 -78.38 50.66
C VAL A 476 25.86 -77.92 49.28
N PRO A 477 25.26 -78.81 48.47
CA PRO A 477 24.76 -78.48 47.11
C PRO A 477 23.57 -77.51 47.15
N ALA A 478 23.43 -76.70 46.10
CA ALA A 478 22.37 -75.71 45.98
C ALA A 478 21.00 -76.34 45.65
N PRO A 479 19.86 -75.69 45.97
CA PRO A 479 18.52 -76.24 45.75
C PRO A 479 18.20 -76.66 44.31
N ALA A 480 18.84 -76.05 43.32
CA ALA A 480 18.66 -76.36 41.89
C ALA A 480 19.32 -77.68 41.46
N ASP A 481 20.31 -78.17 42.22
CA ASP A 481 21.04 -79.42 41.94
C ASP A 481 20.48 -80.61 42.74
N CYS A 482 19.26 -80.47 43.29
CA CYS A 482 18.63 -81.39 44.23
C CYS A 482 17.42 -82.09 43.58
N ASN A 483 17.48 -83.41 43.38
CA ASN A 483 16.47 -84.13 42.57
C ASN A 483 15.16 -84.44 43.35
N PRO A 484 13.97 -84.04 42.86
CA PRO A 484 12.68 -84.26 43.52
C PRO A 484 12.07 -85.68 43.31
N PRO A 485 11.04 -86.06 44.11
CA PRO A 485 10.23 -87.26 43.91
C PRO A 485 9.12 -87.07 42.83
N ALA A 486 8.14 -87.97 42.76
CA ALA A 486 7.07 -87.98 41.74
C ALA A 486 5.65 -87.83 42.34
N GLU A 487 4.75 -87.28 41.52
CA GLU A 487 3.47 -86.64 41.89
C GLU A 487 2.31 -87.56 42.38
N THR A 488 1.42 -87.03 43.25
CA THR A 488 0.21 -87.74 43.75
C THR A 488 -1.01 -86.84 44.01
N CYS A 489 -2.23 -87.23 43.56
CA CYS A 489 -3.51 -86.51 43.82
C CYS A 489 -3.84 -86.41 45.34
N ASN A 490 -3.29 -85.37 45.98
CA ASN A 490 -3.29 -85.12 47.42
C ASN A 490 -3.54 -83.63 47.79
N GLY A 491 -3.45 -82.71 46.81
CA GLY A 491 -3.64 -81.26 46.94
C GLY A 491 -2.33 -80.44 46.97
N LEU A 492 -1.18 -81.04 46.72
CA LEU A 492 0.16 -80.41 46.73
C LEU A 492 0.87 -80.56 45.37
N ASP A 493 2.07 -79.99 45.26
CA ASP A 493 2.99 -80.03 44.12
C ASP A 493 4.26 -80.75 44.61
N ASP A 494 4.30 -82.08 44.45
CA ASP A 494 5.32 -82.97 44.99
C ASP A 494 6.54 -83.10 44.04
N ASP A 495 6.35 -82.93 42.72
CA ASP A 495 7.41 -83.04 41.71
C ASP A 495 8.04 -81.70 41.25
N CYS A 496 7.55 -80.58 41.78
CA CYS A 496 8.00 -79.21 41.53
C CYS A 496 7.81 -78.70 40.07
N VAL A 497 6.96 -79.29 39.23
CA VAL A 497 6.74 -78.80 37.84
C VAL A 497 5.63 -77.74 37.72
N GLY A 498 5.03 -77.30 38.83
CA GLY A 498 4.22 -76.08 38.90
C GLY A 498 2.71 -76.33 38.79
N GLY A 499 2.10 -76.76 39.89
CA GLY A 499 0.64 -76.93 40.02
C GLY A 499 0.25 -78.10 40.92
N CYS A 500 -0.87 -77.96 41.65
CA CYS A 500 -1.37 -79.03 42.51
C CYS A 500 -1.89 -80.21 41.70
N ASP A 501 -1.56 -81.44 42.11
CA ASP A 501 -2.04 -82.68 41.50
C ASP A 501 -1.77 -82.76 39.97
N ASN A 502 -0.66 -82.21 39.49
CA ASN A 502 -0.36 -82.05 38.06
C ASN A 502 -0.39 -83.40 37.30
N GLY A 503 -1.40 -83.55 36.44
CA GLY A 503 -1.74 -84.83 35.79
C GLY A 503 -3.17 -85.29 36.04
N TRP A 504 -3.92 -84.60 36.92
CA TRP A 504 -5.34 -84.87 37.20
C TRP A 504 -6.28 -83.72 36.76
N PRO A 505 -7.58 -83.99 36.48
CA PRO A 505 -8.51 -82.97 35.96
C PRO A 505 -8.84 -81.76 36.86
N CYS A 506 -8.74 -81.88 38.19
CA CYS A 506 -8.86 -80.75 39.12
C CYS A 506 -8.22 -81.05 40.48
N CYS A 507 -7.61 -80.05 41.13
CA CYS A 507 -7.07 -80.20 42.47
C CYS A 507 -8.17 -80.54 43.48
N ARG A 508 -7.91 -81.54 44.33
CA ARG A 508 -8.93 -82.14 45.19
C ARG A 508 -9.56 -81.14 46.16
N GLY A 509 -10.87 -80.95 46.05
CA GLY A 509 -11.65 -80.06 46.92
C GLY A 509 -11.72 -78.59 46.47
N ALA A 510 -11.11 -78.23 45.32
CA ALA A 510 -11.28 -76.92 44.73
C ALA A 510 -12.73 -76.67 44.27
N THR A 511 -13.24 -75.46 44.47
CA THR A 511 -14.53 -75.04 43.90
C THR A 511 -14.34 -74.68 42.43
N LEU A 512 -15.16 -75.26 41.55
CA LEU A 512 -15.10 -75.09 40.10
C LEU A 512 -16.38 -74.42 39.58
N PRO A 513 -16.29 -73.66 38.47
CA PRO A 513 -17.45 -73.12 37.79
C PRO A 513 -18.27 -74.23 37.12
N CYS A 514 -19.60 -74.07 37.12
CA CYS A 514 -20.55 -74.95 36.45
C CYS A 514 -21.68 -74.13 35.82
N MET A 515 -22.33 -74.66 34.79
CA MET A 515 -23.40 -73.95 34.08
C MET A 515 -24.76 -74.22 34.73
N THR A 516 -25.54 -73.17 35.00
CA THR A 516 -26.89 -73.24 35.58
C THR A 516 -27.95 -73.49 34.50
N SER A 517 -29.23 -73.62 34.91
CA SER A 517 -30.34 -73.90 34.00
C SER A 517 -30.78 -72.72 33.11
N CYS A 518 -30.47 -71.46 33.45
CA CYS A 518 -30.73 -70.31 32.58
C CYS A 518 -29.51 -69.86 31.75
N GLY A 519 -28.34 -70.47 31.95
CA GLY A 519 -27.11 -70.22 31.17
C GLY A 519 -26.00 -69.50 31.95
N SER A 520 -26.32 -68.94 33.11
CA SER A 520 -25.37 -68.28 34.02
C SER A 520 -24.31 -69.25 34.56
N THR A 521 -23.17 -68.72 35.02
CA THR A 521 -22.09 -69.54 35.61
C THR A 521 -22.22 -69.55 37.14
N GLY A 522 -22.64 -70.70 37.68
CA GLY A 522 -22.65 -70.98 39.12
C GLY A 522 -21.38 -71.69 39.59
N THR A 523 -21.36 -72.16 40.85
CA THR A 523 -20.20 -72.86 41.43
C THR A 523 -20.56 -74.18 42.12
N GLY A 524 -19.62 -75.14 42.12
CA GLY A 524 -19.73 -76.43 42.78
C GLY A 524 -18.37 -77.12 43.03
N PRO A 525 -18.27 -78.09 43.97
CA PRO A 525 -16.98 -78.65 44.40
C PRO A 525 -16.39 -79.75 43.49
N CYS A 526 -15.08 -79.73 43.27
CA CYS A 526 -14.28 -80.83 42.69
C CYS A 526 -14.35 -82.08 43.58
N SER A 527 -14.51 -83.25 42.95
CA SER A 527 -14.72 -84.52 43.66
C SER A 527 -13.47 -85.08 44.34
N ALA A 528 -13.66 -86.04 45.27
CA ALA A 528 -12.60 -86.68 46.03
C ALA A 528 -11.60 -87.52 45.20
N THR A 529 -11.84 -87.68 43.90
CA THR A 529 -10.96 -88.37 42.93
C THR A 529 -10.47 -87.41 41.84
N CYS A 530 -10.31 -86.12 42.16
CA CYS A 530 -9.77 -85.10 41.27
C CYS A 530 -10.61 -84.93 39.94
N ALA A 531 -11.96 -84.94 40.01
CA ALA A 531 -12.86 -84.82 38.84
C ALA A 531 -13.99 -83.77 38.96
N ILE A 532 -14.44 -83.25 37.81
CA ILE A 532 -15.25 -82.02 37.57
C ILE A 532 -16.75 -82.17 38.01
N PRO A 533 -17.40 -81.14 38.60
CA PRO A 533 -18.81 -81.16 39.03
C PRO A 533 -19.85 -81.14 37.88
N THR A 534 -21.11 -81.44 38.21
CA THR A 534 -22.25 -81.52 37.27
C THR A 534 -23.33 -80.47 37.55
N ALA A 535 -24.15 -80.16 36.54
CA ALA A 535 -25.13 -79.06 36.58
C ALA A 535 -26.18 -79.15 37.71
N SER A 536 -26.56 -80.36 38.16
CA SER A 536 -27.52 -80.54 39.26
C SER A 536 -26.97 -80.24 40.66
N SER A 537 -25.68 -79.89 40.76
CA SER A 537 -25.00 -79.50 42.01
C SER A 537 -24.50 -78.05 41.97
N CYS A 538 -25.05 -77.23 41.07
CA CYS A 538 -24.63 -75.86 40.80
C CYS A 538 -25.61 -74.86 41.42
N THR A 539 -25.10 -73.92 42.24
CA THR A 539 -25.92 -72.82 42.80
C THR A 539 -25.78 -71.58 41.90
N PRO A 540 -26.88 -70.94 41.45
CA PRO A 540 -26.81 -69.68 40.71
C PRO A 540 -26.29 -68.53 41.58
N PRO A 541 -25.65 -67.51 40.97
CA PRO A 541 -25.24 -66.29 41.68
C PRO A 541 -26.47 -65.42 42.04
N PRO A 542 -26.33 -64.46 42.97
CA PRO A 542 -27.28 -63.35 43.12
C PRO A 542 -27.16 -62.37 41.95
N GLU A 543 -28.24 -61.63 41.67
CA GLU A 543 -28.29 -60.57 40.66
C GLU A 543 -27.09 -59.61 40.69
N THR A 544 -26.51 -59.36 39.50
CA THR A 544 -25.47 -58.36 39.28
C THR A 544 -25.85 -57.41 38.16
N CYS A 545 -25.64 -56.11 38.37
CA CYS A 545 -25.94 -55.10 37.36
C CYS A 545 -25.16 -55.34 36.05
N ASN A 546 -25.81 -55.95 35.07
CA ASN A 546 -25.21 -56.34 33.79
C ASN A 546 -26.20 -56.33 32.61
N GLY A 547 -27.49 -56.05 32.85
CA GLY A 547 -28.53 -56.01 31.82
C GLY A 547 -29.07 -57.39 31.42
N LEU A 548 -28.87 -58.40 32.26
CA LEU A 548 -29.37 -59.78 32.12
C LEU A 548 -30.22 -60.17 33.35
N ASP A 549 -30.62 -61.43 33.36
CA ASP A 549 -31.37 -62.13 34.42
C ASP A 549 -30.41 -63.24 34.93
N ASP A 550 -29.66 -62.93 36.00
CA ASP A 550 -28.54 -63.75 36.50
C ASP A 550 -29.02 -64.86 37.44
N ASP A 551 -30.04 -64.58 38.26
CA ASP A 551 -30.63 -65.49 39.26
C ASP A 551 -31.83 -66.32 38.74
N CYS A 552 -32.23 -66.04 37.49
CA CYS A 552 -33.24 -66.74 36.69
C CYS A 552 -34.72 -66.45 37.09
N ASP A 553 -35.06 -65.26 37.62
CA ASP A 553 -36.41 -64.89 38.07
C ASP A 553 -37.31 -64.18 37.04
N THR A 554 -36.79 -63.90 35.85
CA THR A 554 -37.42 -63.19 34.70
C THR A 554 -37.44 -61.67 34.74
N ALA A 555 -36.79 -61.04 35.71
CA ALA A 555 -36.60 -59.60 35.78
C ALA A 555 -35.15 -59.18 35.49
N CYS A 556 -34.85 -57.88 35.37
CA CYS A 556 -33.56 -57.40 34.82
C CYS A 556 -32.95 -56.33 35.73
N ASP A 557 -31.83 -56.67 36.38
CA ASP A 557 -31.15 -55.84 37.38
C ASP A 557 -32.05 -55.44 38.58
N ASP A 558 -32.99 -56.31 38.98
CA ASP A 558 -34.10 -55.98 39.88
C ASP A 558 -33.64 -55.58 41.29
N GLY A 559 -34.05 -54.37 41.70
CA GLY A 559 -33.53 -53.67 42.90
C GLY A 559 -32.68 -52.44 42.59
N SER A 560 -32.38 -52.18 41.31
CA SER A 560 -31.59 -51.02 40.85
C SER A 560 -32.44 -49.87 40.28
N SER A 561 -31.81 -48.74 39.89
CA SER A 561 -32.54 -47.53 39.45
C SER A 561 -32.85 -47.45 37.96
N CYS A 562 -32.21 -48.30 37.16
CA CYS A 562 -32.43 -48.53 35.73
C CYS A 562 -31.72 -49.83 35.32
N CYS A 563 -32.20 -50.49 34.27
CA CYS A 563 -31.52 -51.65 33.69
C CYS A 563 -30.27 -51.20 32.90
N ALA A 564 -29.16 -51.90 33.05
CA ALA A 564 -27.88 -51.53 32.46
C ALA A 564 -27.98 -51.42 30.92
N GLY A 565 -27.41 -50.36 30.34
CA GLY A 565 -27.43 -50.13 28.89
C GLY A 565 -28.72 -49.51 28.32
N SER A 566 -29.74 -49.24 29.14
CA SER A 566 -30.91 -48.45 28.72
C SER A 566 -30.59 -46.96 28.55
N SER A 567 -31.36 -46.20 27.75
CA SER A 567 -31.10 -44.77 27.47
C SER A 567 -32.35 -43.88 27.58
N ARG A 568 -32.16 -42.60 27.92
CA ARG A 568 -33.23 -41.57 28.02
C ARG A 568 -32.76 -40.18 27.56
N SER A 569 -33.69 -39.27 27.31
CA SER A 569 -33.42 -37.86 26.99
C SER A 569 -33.02 -37.03 28.22
N CYS A 570 -32.20 -35.99 28.03
CA CYS A 570 -31.78 -35.03 29.06
C CYS A 570 -31.51 -33.64 28.47
N THR A 571 -31.36 -32.62 29.31
CA THR A 571 -30.93 -31.28 28.92
C THR A 571 -29.45 -31.10 29.28
N THR A 572 -28.68 -30.52 28.36
CA THR A 572 -27.24 -30.28 28.50
C THR A 572 -26.95 -28.98 29.28
N THR A 573 -25.67 -28.67 29.51
CA THR A 573 -25.26 -27.45 30.23
C THR A 573 -25.50 -26.17 29.44
N CYS A 574 -25.37 -26.22 28.10
CA CYS A 574 -25.62 -25.09 27.20
C CYS A 574 -27.12 -24.95 26.84
N GLY A 575 -27.93 -26.00 27.01
CA GLY A 575 -29.39 -25.98 26.86
C GLY A 575 -29.95 -26.87 25.75
N SER A 576 -29.06 -27.47 24.94
CA SER A 576 -29.40 -28.48 23.93
C SER A 576 -29.98 -29.77 24.54
N THR A 577 -30.62 -30.59 23.70
CA THR A 577 -31.28 -31.84 24.14
C THR A 577 -30.40 -33.05 23.86
N GLY A 578 -29.73 -33.56 24.89
CA GLY A 578 -28.84 -34.71 24.83
C GLY A 578 -29.46 -36.04 25.27
N THR A 579 -28.60 -37.05 25.41
CA THR A 579 -28.95 -38.41 25.85
C THR A 579 -28.14 -38.87 27.08
N GLN A 580 -28.80 -39.60 27.97
CA GLN A 580 -28.20 -40.24 29.16
C GLN A 580 -28.35 -41.75 29.05
N ALA A 581 -27.24 -42.47 29.19
CA ALA A 581 -27.23 -43.92 29.33
C ALA A 581 -27.28 -44.36 30.81
N CYS A 582 -27.94 -45.47 31.08
CA CYS A 582 -27.82 -46.22 32.33
C CYS A 582 -26.49 -46.98 32.30
N SER A 583 -25.63 -46.69 33.27
CA SER A 583 -24.30 -47.30 33.39
C SER A 583 -24.36 -48.78 33.78
N LEU A 584 -23.24 -49.48 33.65
CA LEU A 584 -22.99 -50.83 34.22
C LEU A 584 -22.93 -50.84 35.77
N SER A 585 -23.43 -49.79 36.42
CA SER A 585 -23.68 -49.72 37.86
C SER A 585 -25.15 -49.44 38.17
N CYS A 586 -26.03 -49.52 37.16
CA CYS A 586 -27.48 -49.40 37.22
C CYS A 586 -27.96 -48.08 37.86
N LEU A 587 -27.15 -47.07 37.58
CA LEU A 587 -27.36 -45.65 37.83
C LEU A 587 -27.33 -44.93 36.49
N TRP A 588 -28.25 -43.99 36.28
CA TRP A 588 -28.16 -43.03 35.19
C TRP A 588 -26.84 -42.28 35.28
N ASN A 589 -26.07 -42.25 34.18
CA ASN A 589 -24.86 -41.46 34.12
C ASN A 589 -25.19 -39.98 34.38
N LEU A 590 -24.39 -39.30 35.21
CA LEU A 590 -24.59 -37.86 35.48
C LEU A 590 -24.37 -37.01 34.23
N ILE A 591 -23.55 -37.50 33.30
CA ILE A 591 -23.19 -36.81 32.07
C ILE A 591 -24.32 -37.01 31.05
N CYS A 592 -24.94 -35.89 30.66
CA CYS A 592 -25.79 -35.82 29.47
C CYS A 592 -24.88 -35.69 28.25
N THR A 593 -24.86 -36.70 27.38
CA THR A 593 -24.10 -36.65 26.13
C THR A 593 -24.88 -35.78 25.13
N PRO A 594 -24.31 -34.66 24.68
CA PRO A 594 -24.97 -33.74 23.78
C PRO A 594 -25.12 -34.33 22.35
N PRO A 595 -25.96 -33.73 21.48
CA PRO A 595 -26.01 -34.08 20.06
C PRO A 595 -24.71 -33.69 19.33
N THR A 596 -24.59 -34.08 18.07
CA THR A 596 -23.54 -33.60 17.17
C THR A 596 -23.94 -32.28 16.53
N GLU A 597 -22.96 -31.40 16.36
CA GLU A 597 -23.04 -30.08 15.73
C GLU A 597 -23.87 -29.95 14.45
N ARG A 598 -24.42 -28.76 14.27
CA ARG A 598 -25.26 -28.34 13.14
C ARG A 598 -24.92 -26.93 12.76
N CYS A 599 -24.83 -26.66 11.46
CA CYS A 599 -24.78 -25.30 10.94
C CYS A 599 -26.09 -24.54 11.20
N ASP A 600 -26.25 -23.95 12.38
CA ASP A 600 -27.29 -22.96 12.72
C ASP A 600 -26.81 -21.80 13.61
N GLY A 601 -25.53 -21.80 14.02
CA GLY A 601 -24.87 -20.69 14.71
C GLY A 601 -24.97 -20.73 16.24
N ASP A 602 -25.53 -21.81 16.80
CA ASP A 602 -25.50 -22.13 18.22
C ASP A 602 -24.35 -23.12 18.54
N ASP A 603 -24.10 -23.38 19.83
CA ASP A 603 -23.16 -24.38 20.35
C ASP A 603 -24.01 -25.60 20.78
N ASP A 604 -24.14 -26.60 19.90
CA ASP A 604 -25.07 -27.73 20.04
C ASP A 604 -24.45 -28.84 20.91
N ASP A 605 -23.12 -29.02 20.83
CA ASP A 605 -22.32 -30.00 21.55
C ASP A 605 -21.68 -29.51 22.88
N CYS A 606 -21.85 -28.21 23.19
CA CYS A 606 -21.40 -27.54 24.41
C CYS A 606 -19.86 -27.54 24.65
N ASP A 607 -19.02 -27.67 23.63
CA ASP A 607 -17.55 -27.61 23.79
C ASP A 607 -16.99 -26.17 23.92
N GLY A 608 -17.81 -25.17 23.57
CA GLY A 608 -17.50 -23.75 23.68
C GLY A 608 -17.04 -23.09 22.37
N THR A 609 -17.07 -23.82 21.26
CA THR A 609 -17.02 -23.28 19.89
C THR A 609 -18.41 -23.39 19.22
N CYS A 610 -18.57 -23.05 17.93
CA CYS A 610 -19.89 -23.08 17.27
C CYS A 610 -19.81 -23.58 15.83
N ASP A 611 -20.79 -24.41 15.45
CA ASP A 611 -20.83 -25.19 14.21
C ASP A 611 -19.54 -26.02 13.95
N ASP A 612 -18.98 -26.65 14.99
CA ASP A 612 -17.68 -27.31 14.88
C ASP A 612 -17.67 -28.57 14.02
N GLY A 613 -16.63 -28.68 13.19
CA GLY A 613 -16.57 -29.65 12.08
C GLY A 613 -17.14 -29.11 10.76
N PHE A 614 -17.73 -27.92 10.74
CA PHE A 614 -17.94 -27.13 9.52
C PHE A 614 -16.75 -26.18 9.25
N SER A 615 -16.79 -25.41 8.15
CA SER A 615 -15.68 -24.53 7.76
C SER A 615 -15.71 -23.15 8.43
N CYS A 616 -16.85 -22.81 9.04
CA CYS A 616 -17.15 -21.55 9.70
C CYS A 616 -18.47 -21.64 10.48
N CYS A 617 -18.64 -20.79 11.48
CA CYS A 617 -19.89 -20.65 12.23
C CYS A 617 -20.86 -19.69 11.52
N MET A 618 -22.15 -20.02 11.46
CA MET A 618 -23.15 -19.34 10.63
C MET A 618 -23.26 -17.86 10.99
N GLY A 619 -23.12 -16.99 9.98
CA GLY A 619 -23.16 -15.55 10.19
C GLY A 619 -21.94 -14.95 10.90
N ALA A 620 -20.96 -15.76 11.30
CA ALA A 620 -19.67 -15.25 11.76
C ALA A 620 -18.97 -14.47 10.63
N THR A 621 -18.23 -13.44 11.01
CA THR A 621 -17.36 -12.66 10.12
C THR A 621 -15.91 -12.80 10.52
N ARG A 622 -15.00 -12.89 9.56
CA ARG A 622 -13.54 -12.86 9.78
C ARG A 622 -12.87 -11.89 8.83
N PHE A 623 -11.68 -11.43 9.20
CA PHE A 623 -10.76 -10.79 8.26
C PHE A 623 -10.17 -11.83 7.31
N CYS A 624 -10.01 -11.45 6.05
CA CYS A 624 -9.21 -12.19 5.07
C CYS A 624 -7.85 -11.53 4.91
N GLU A 625 -6.82 -12.34 4.66
CA GLU A 625 -5.50 -11.85 4.28
C GLU A 625 -5.40 -11.89 2.74
N HIS A 626 -5.46 -10.71 2.12
CA HIS A 626 -5.03 -10.52 0.73
C HIS A 626 -3.54 -10.16 0.73
N PRO A 627 -2.71 -10.61 -0.25
CA PRO A 627 -1.26 -10.39 -0.28
C PRO A 627 -0.86 -8.95 -0.67
N CYS A 628 -1.61 -7.96 -0.20
CA CYS A 628 -1.42 -6.55 -0.55
C CYS A 628 -0.37 -5.94 0.38
N SER A 629 0.86 -5.84 -0.14
CA SER A 629 2.10 -5.66 0.62
C SER A 629 2.23 -4.35 1.44
N LEU A 630 1.18 -3.53 1.53
CA LEU A 630 1.14 -2.25 2.25
C LEU A 630 -0.01 -2.14 3.27
N VAL A 631 -0.96 -3.09 3.31
CA VAL A 631 -2.13 -3.05 4.22
C VAL A 631 -2.36 -4.44 4.83
N PRO A 632 -2.15 -4.68 6.15
CA PRO A 632 -2.26 -6.01 6.74
C PRO A 632 -3.67 -6.63 6.80
N THR A 633 -4.69 -5.91 6.35
CA THR A 633 -6.11 -6.35 6.40
C THR A 633 -6.88 -5.72 5.23
N ALA A 634 -6.84 -6.35 4.07
CA ALA A 634 -7.77 -6.08 2.98
C ALA A 634 -8.93 -7.07 3.09
N GLY A 635 -10.02 -6.63 3.71
CA GLY A 635 -11.34 -7.21 3.54
C GLY A 635 -11.93 -8.08 4.65
N THR A 636 -13.23 -8.35 4.51
CA THR A 636 -14.04 -9.14 5.45
C THR A 636 -14.77 -10.26 4.71
N GLN A 637 -14.77 -11.46 5.28
CA GLN A 637 -15.59 -12.58 4.80
C GLN A 637 -16.69 -12.91 5.82
N THR A 638 -17.87 -13.28 5.33
CA THR A 638 -18.98 -13.81 6.14
C THR A 638 -19.13 -15.30 5.85
N CYS A 639 -19.44 -16.11 6.87
CA CYS A 639 -19.74 -17.53 6.67
C CYS A 639 -20.98 -17.71 5.78
N LEU A 640 -20.86 -18.49 4.70
CA LEU A 640 -21.97 -18.71 3.77
C LEU A 640 -23.06 -19.61 4.38
N PRO A 641 -24.31 -19.52 3.90
CA PRO A 641 -25.35 -20.48 4.25
C PRO A 641 -24.87 -21.92 4.01
N LEU A 642 -25.15 -22.83 4.97
CA LEU A 642 -24.65 -24.21 5.04
C LEU A 642 -23.20 -24.38 5.55
N CYS A 643 -22.52 -23.31 5.99
CA CYS A 643 -21.22 -23.38 6.69
C CYS A 643 -20.10 -24.09 5.91
N ALA A 644 -20.28 -24.21 4.59
CA ALA A 644 -19.42 -24.98 3.71
C ALA A 644 -18.17 -24.19 3.26
N ALA A 645 -18.24 -22.87 3.30
CA ALA A 645 -17.14 -21.96 2.97
C ALA A 645 -17.43 -20.55 3.51
N TRP A 646 -16.38 -19.73 3.56
CA TRP A 646 -16.48 -18.29 3.72
C TRP A 646 -16.83 -17.62 2.39
N SER A 647 -17.44 -16.44 2.42
CA SER A 647 -17.68 -15.62 1.22
C SER A 647 -16.38 -15.21 0.52
N THR A 648 -16.50 -14.62 -0.67
CA THR A 648 -15.40 -13.83 -1.24
C THR A 648 -14.94 -12.75 -0.25
N CYS A 649 -13.68 -12.38 -0.35
CA CYS A 649 -13.08 -11.32 0.45
C CYS A 649 -13.57 -9.99 -0.12
N ALA A 650 -14.34 -9.20 0.64
CA ALA A 650 -14.83 -7.90 0.18
C ALA A 650 -13.80 -6.80 0.50
N GLY A 651 -13.23 -6.17 -0.53
CA GLY A 651 -12.29 -5.04 -0.40
C GLY A 651 -11.07 -5.09 -1.31
N GLU A 652 -10.85 -3.98 -2.01
CA GLU A 652 -9.78 -3.77 -3.00
C GLU A 652 -8.39 -3.47 -2.43
N CYS A 653 -7.40 -3.60 -3.32
CA CYS A 653 -6.02 -3.20 -3.11
C CYS A 653 -5.55 -2.23 -4.20
N CYS A 654 -4.43 -1.56 -3.97
CA CYS A 654 -3.84 -0.61 -4.92
C CYS A 654 -2.89 -1.32 -5.90
N ASP A 655 -3.40 -2.28 -6.66
CA ASP A 655 -2.65 -3.06 -7.64
C ASP A 655 -3.20 -2.99 -9.07
N GLY A 656 -4.28 -2.24 -9.31
CA GLY A 656 -4.90 -2.09 -10.63
C GLY A 656 -5.71 -3.30 -11.07
N VAL A 657 -6.13 -4.15 -10.12
CA VAL A 657 -6.90 -5.38 -10.37
C VAL A 657 -8.17 -5.35 -9.53
N ASP A 658 -9.33 -5.58 -10.16
CA ASP A 658 -10.60 -5.87 -9.50
C ASP A 658 -10.44 -7.11 -8.58
N ASN A 659 -10.32 -6.89 -7.27
CA ASN A 659 -10.02 -7.93 -6.27
C ASN A 659 -11.30 -8.62 -5.76
N ASP A 660 -12.42 -7.92 -5.62
CA ASP A 660 -13.69 -8.45 -5.11
C ASP A 660 -14.75 -8.82 -6.17
N SER A 661 -14.43 -8.56 -7.45
CA SER A 661 -15.18 -8.94 -8.66
C SER A 661 -16.48 -8.15 -8.91
N ASP A 662 -16.54 -6.89 -8.48
CA ASP A 662 -17.69 -6.00 -8.71
C ASP A 662 -17.62 -5.18 -10.02
N THR A 663 -16.51 -5.29 -10.77
CA THR A 663 -16.14 -4.57 -12.01
C THR A 663 -15.60 -3.16 -11.87
N LEU A 664 -15.47 -2.64 -10.64
CA LEU A 664 -14.64 -1.49 -10.33
C LEU A 664 -13.19 -1.96 -10.03
N VAL A 665 -12.28 -0.99 -9.88
CA VAL A 665 -10.84 -1.25 -9.69
C VAL A 665 -10.30 -0.22 -8.70
N ASP A 666 -9.62 -0.69 -7.67
CA ASP A 666 -8.99 0.11 -6.61
C ASP A 666 -9.99 1.08 -5.90
N GLU A 667 -11.29 0.78 -5.84
CA GLU A 667 -12.28 1.58 -5.13
C GLU A 667 -12.44 1.20 -3.65
N GLY A 668 -13.03 2.10 -2.86
CA GLY A 668 -13.15 1.92 -1.41
C GLY A 668 -11.82 2.05 -0.64
N VAL A 669 -10.67 2.07 -1.32
CA VAL A 669 -9.29 2.12 -0.79
C VAL A 669 -8.56 3.43 -1.16
N TRP A 670 -7.59 3.84 -0.33
CA TRP A 670 -6.72 4.99 -0.62
C TRP A 670 -5.40 4.53 -1.26
N CYS A 671 -5.15 4.96 -2.49
CA CYS A 671 -3.97 4.60 -3.26
C CYS A 671 -3.05 5.81 -3.53
N ALA A 672 -1.77 5.53 -3.82
CA ALA A 672 -0.90 6.56 -4.38
C ALA A 672 -1.44 6.98 -5.76
N PHE A 673 -1.46 8.27 -6.06
CA PHE A 673 -1.94 8.74 -7.35
C PHE A 673 -0.99 8.26 -8.46
N SER A 674 -1.50 7.55 -9.47
CA SER A 674 -0.72 7.01 -10.57
C SER A 674 -1.18 7.57 -11.93
N PRO A 675 -0.27 8.08 -12.78
CA PRO A 675 1.13 8.38 -12.48
C PRO A 675 1.25 9.53 -11.46
N ALA A 676 2.23 9.44 -10.57
CA ALA A 676 2.47 10.49 -9.57
C ALA A 676 3.13 11.73 -10.22
N PRO A 677 2.83 12.95 -9.75
CA PRO A 677 3.58 14.13 -10.18
C PRO A 677 5.03 14.03 -9.69
N SER A 678 6.00 14.37 -10.53
CA SER A 678 7.44 14.27 -10.24
C SER A 678 7.93 15.36 -9.27
N LEU A 679 7.36 15.42 -8.08
CA LEU A 679 7.61 16.42 -7.05
C LEU A 679 8.08 15.77 -5.74
N THR A 680 9.01 16.42 -5.07
CA THR A 680 9.44 16.08 -3.69
C THR A 680 9.12 17.20 -2.69
N SER A 681 8.58 18.33 -3.16
CA SER A 681 8.17 19.47 -2.33
C SER A 681 6.85 19.22 -1.61
N THR A 682 6.60 19.93 -0.51
CA THR A 682 5.32 19.85 0.20
C THR A 682 4.19 20.44 -0.64
N LEU A 683 3.11 19.69 -0.78
CA LEU A 683 1.85 20.12 -1.36
C LEU A 683 0.89 20.53 -0.24
N TYR A 684 0.29 21.72 -0.36
CA TYR A 684 -0.58 22.29 0.67
C TYR A 684 -2.06 22.29 0.29
N LYS A 685 -2.39 22.38 -1.00
CA LYS A 685 -3.78 22.45 -1.48
C LYS A 685 -4.01 21.53 -2.68
N VAL A 686 -5.18 20.91 -2.71
CA VAL A 686 -5.74 20.24 -3.89
C VAL A 686 -7.12 20.82 -4.18
N PHE A 687 -7.42 21.00 -5.46
CA PHE A 687 -8.72 21.41 -5.96
C PHE A 687 -9.08 20.55 -7.18
N VAL A 688 -10.13 19.75 -7.05
CA VAL A 688 -10.64 18.85 -8.10
C VAL A 688 -11.81 19.59 -8.78
N LEU A 689 -11.66 19.99 -10.05
CA LEU A 689 -12.79 20.53 -10.82
C LEU A 689 -13.67 19.43 -11.39
N ARG A 690 -13.01 18.37 -11.89
CA ARG A 690 -13.58 17.14 -12.46
C ARG A 690 -12.48 16.07 -12.45
N GLU A 691 -12.84 14.83 -12.75
CA GLU A 691 -11.93 13.67 -12.70
C GLU A 691 -10.65 13.87 -13.55
N ASN A 692 -10.80 14.50 -14.72
CA ASN A 692 -9.70 14.80 -15.65
C ASN A 692 -9.19 16.26 -15.54
N ASP A 693 -9.43 16.96 -14.42
CA ASP A 693 -8.92 18.32 -14.19
C ASP A 693 -8.69 18.57 -12.70
N ILE A 694 -7.51 18.16 -12.21
CA ILE A 694 -7.11 18.24 -10.81
C ILE A 694 -5.93 19.19 -10.68
N TRP A 695 -6.06 20.19 -9.81
CA TRP A 695 -5.03 21.19 -9.54
C TRP A 695 -4.44 20.99 -8.15
N ILE A 696 -3.12 20.95 -8.07
CA ILE A 696 -2.37 20.85 -6.81
C ILE A 696 -1.39 22.01 -6.67
N GLY A 697 -1.22 22.51 -5.46
CA GLY A 697 -0.35 23.63 -5.14
C GLY A 697 0.56 23.31 -3.96
N GLY A 698 1.81 23.76 -4.05
CA GLY A 698 2.83 23.47 -3.05
C GLY A 698 3.82 24.60 -2.77
N SER A 699 4.93 24.23 -2.12
CA SER A 699 6.03 25.14 -1.82
C SER A 699 6.64 25.76 -3.08
N GLY A 700 7.09 27.02 -2.96
CA GLY A 700 7.90 27.66 -4.02
C GLY A 700 7.13 28.06 -5.27
N GLY A 701 5.82 28.33 -5.16
CA GLY A 701 4.95 28.67 -6.30
C GLY A 701 4.62 27.51 -7.23
N ASN A 702 4.91 26.28 -6.81
CA ASN A 702 4.62 25.10 -7.62
C ASN A 702 3.10 24.88 -7.75
N VAL A 703 2.63 24.76 -8.99
CA VAL A 703 1.26 24.43 -9.36
C VAL A 703 1.32 23.37 -10.46
N GLN A 704 0.66 22.23 -10.27
CA GLN A 704 0.49 21.21 -11.30
C GLN A 704 -0.98 21.02 -11.65
N GLN A 705 -1.24 20.65 -12.89
CA GLN A 705 -2.55 20.27 -13.41
C GLN A 705 -2.49 18.85 -13.98
N TRP A 706 -3.33 17.96 -13.45
CA TRP A 706 -3.71 16.70 -14.09
C TRP A 706 -4.75 16.98 -15.18
N ASN A 707 -4.56 16.41 -16.38
CA ASN A 707 -5.47 16.58 -17.53
C ASN A 707 -6.30 15.31 -17.86
N GLY A 708 -6.23 14.27 -17.03
CA GLY A 708 -6.81 12.94 -17.31
C GLY A 708 -5.80 11.88 -17.74
N THR A 709 -4.61 12.26 -18.22
CA THR A 709 -3.57 11.31 -18.68
C THR A 709 -2.18 11.61 -18.10
N ALA A 710 -1.83 12.88 -17.87
CA ALA A 710 -0.54 13.30 -17.37
C ALA A 710 -0.63 14.51 -16.42
N TRP A 711 0.37 14.64 -15.55
CA TRP A 711 0.61 15.87 -14.79
C TRP A 711 1.43 16.86 -15.62
N SER A 712 0.97 18.10 -15.66
CA SER A 712 1.62 19.22 -16.36
C SER A 712 1.91 20.36 -15.39
N SER A 713 3.08 20.99 -15.50
CA SER A 713 3.41 22.14 -14.67
C SER A 713 2.70 23.39 -15.19
N ARG A 714 1.99 24.07 -14.28
CA ARG A 714 1.25 25.31 -14.52
C ARG A 714 1.72 26.42 -13.58
N ASN A 715 3.01 26.43 -13.20
CA ASN A 715 3.59 27.41 -12.28
C ASN A 715 3.36 28.86 -12.78
N PRO A 716 2.88 29.80 -11.95
CA PRO A 716 2.79 31.20 -12.34
C PRO A 716 4.18 31.84 -12.51
N PRO A 717 4.44 32.63 -13.57
CA PRO A 717 5.74 33.26 -13.78
C PRO A 717 6.20 34.12 -12.61
N SER A 718 7.45 33.94 -12.20
CA SER A 718 8.10 34.66 -11.09
C SER A 718 7.34 34.62 -9.77
N PHE A 719 6.47 33.63 -9.55
CA PHE A 719 5.78 33.40 -8.30
C PHE A 719 6.54 32.37 -7.47
N THR A 720 7.05 32.78 -6.31
CA THR A 720 7.85 31.92 -5.41
C THR A 720 7.16 31.66 -4.07
N SER A 721 5.98 32.25 -3.84
CA SER A 721 5.18 32.03 -2.64
C SER A 721 4.63 30.61 -2.58
N SER A 722 4.63 29.98 -1.41
CA SER A 722 3.93 28.71 -1.20
C SER A 722 2.43 28.89 -1.46
N VAL A 723 1.86 28.02 -2.29
CA VAL A 723 0.43 28.03 -2.64
C VAL A 723 -0.36 27.37 -1.52
N TYR A 724 -1.19 28.12 -0.80
CA TYR A 724 -2.04 27.59 0.28
C TYR A 724 -3.50 27.42 -0.11
N GLY A 725 -3.99 28.19 -1.08
CA GLY A 725 -5.35 28.08 -1.62
C GLY A 725 -5.35 28.01 -3.14
N ILE A 726 -6.27 27.22 -3.68
CA ILE A 726 -6.57 27.07 -5.11
C ILE A 726 -8.09 26.99 -5.24
N TRP A 727 -8.65 27.75 -6.17
CA TRP A 727 -10.03 27.62 -6.63
C TRP A 727 -10.10 27.94 -8.12
N GLY A 728 -11.10 27.44 -8.82
CA GLY A 728 -11.40 27.87 -10.18
C GLY A 728 -12.67 27.25 -10.76
N ILE A 729 -12.92 27.61 -12.02
CA ILE A 729 -14.09 27.24 -12.81
C ILE A 729 -13.65 26.89 -14.25
N ALA A 730 -14.38 25.98 -14.88
CA ALA A 730 -14.04 25.46 -16.21
C ALA A 730 -14.50 26.37 -17.36
N SER A 731 -15.64 27.06 -17.22
CA SER A 731 -16.20 27.95 -18.24
C SER A 731 -16.76 29.24 -17.61
N PRO A 732 -16.28 30.44 -18.01
CA PRO A 732 -15.01 30.63 -18.73
C PRO A 732 -13.85 30.08 -17.88
N ARG A 733 -12.74 29.70 -18.51
CA ARG A 733 -11.64 29.06 -17.79
C ARG A 733 -10.95 30.08 -16.87
N PHE A 734 -11.16 29.96 -15.56
CA PHE A 734 -10.60 30.89 -14.59
C PHE A 734 -10.11 30.15 -13.35
N MET A 735 -8.81 30.30 -13.03
CA MET A 735 -8.20 29.75 -11.82
C MET A 735 -7.61 30.88 -10.97
N VAL A 736 -7.67 30.74 -9.66
CA VAL A 736 -7.05 31.66 -8.68
C VAL A 736 -6.22 30.83 -7.71
N VAL A 737 -4.98 31.26 -7.49
CA VAL A 737 -4.10 30.69 -6.46
C VAL A 737 -3.64 31.76 -5.48
N VAL A 738 -3.65 31.42 -4.20
CA VAL A 738 -3.29 32.31 -3.09
C VAL A 738 -2.27 31.65 -2.17
N GLY A 739 -1.47 32.46 -1.47
CA GLY A 739 -0.37 31.93 -0.68
C GLY A 739 0.33 32.92 0.24
N SER A 740 1.59 32.63 0.54
CA SER A 740 2.42 33.44 1.43
C SER A 740 2.64 34.87 0.93
N SER A 741 2.78 35.82 1.86
CA SER A 741 3.16 37.22 1.61
C SER A 741 2.24 37.98 0.65
N GLY A 742 0.92 37.84 0.82
CA GLY A 742 -0.09 38.44 -0.05
C GLY A 742 -0.10 37.89 -1.48
N GLY A 743 0.61 36.77 -1.71
CA GLY A 743 0.78 36.21 -3.04
C GLY A 743 -0.56 35.75 -3.62
N LEU A 744 -1.03 36.47 -4.64
CA LEU A 744 -2.22 36.13 -5.42
C LEU A 744 -1.89 36.12 -6.91
N ARG A 745 -2.41 35.13 -7.64
CA ARG A 745 -2.29 35.00 -9.10
C ARG A 745 -3.60 34.50 -9.66
N THR A 746 -3.98 35.02 -10.83
CA THR A 746 -5.16 34.55 -11.59
C THR A 746 -4.73 34.01 -12.95
N TRP A 747 -5.45 33.05 -13.51
CA TRP A 747 -5.17 32.47 -14.81
C TRP A 747 -6.45 32.34 -15.62
N ASN A 748 -6.42 32.82 -16.87
CA ASN A 748 -7.58 32.93 -17.77
C ASN A 748 -7.73 31.74 -18.74
N GLY A 749 -7.13 30.59 -18.42
CA GLY A 749 -7.04 29.43 -19.31
C GLY A 749 -5.82 29.40 -20.23
N SER A 750 -5.08 30.51 -20.37
CA SER A 750 -3.83 30.55 -21.13
C SER A 750 -2.69 31.21 -20.35
N LEU A 751 -2.93 32.40 -19.80
CA LEU A 751 -1.91 33.26 -19.20
C LEU A 751 -2.20 33.53 -17.72
N TRP A 752 -1.12 33.56 -16.94
CA TRP A 752 -1.14 34.00 -15.54
C TRP A 752 -1.01 35.52 -15.45
N SER A 753 -1.81 36.14 -14.59
CA SER A 753 -1.73 37.57 -14.27
C SER A 753 -1.50 37.81 -12.78
N THR A 754 -0.95 38.99 -12.44
CA THR A 754 -0.77 39.47 -11.07
C THR A 754 -1.68 40.67 -10.86
N PRO A 755 -2.90 40.49 -10.34
CA PRO A 755 -3.79 41.63 -10.06
C PRO A 755 -3.27 42.45 -8.88
N THR A 756 -3.69 43.72 -8.83
CA THR A 756 -3.38 44.63 -7.72
C THR A 756 -4.51 44.60 -6.72
N ILE A 757 -4.22 44.24 -5.47
CA ILE A 757 -5.18 44.24 -4.36
C ILE A 757 -5.14 45.63 -3.70
N THR A 758 -6.31 46.22 -3.44
CA THR A 758 -6.43 47.56 -2.82
C THR A 758 -7.31 47.54 -1.57
N PRO A 759 -6.79 47.86 -0.36
CA PRO A 759 -5.37 48.08 -0.03
C PRO A 759 -4.48 46.87 -0.27
N ALA A 760 -3.18 47.10 -0.44
CA ALA A 760 -2.19 46.04 -0.66
C ALA A 760 -2.08 45.13 0.57
N VAL A 761 -2.10 43.82 0.32
CA VAL A 761 -1.99 42.77 1.35
C VAL A 761 -0.56 42.23 1.39
N THR A 762 0.03 42.15 2.58
CA THR A 762 1.34 41.53 2.84
C THR A 762 1.25 40.25 3.69
N GLU A 763 0.08 39.98 4.27
CA GLU A 763 -0.12 38.83 5.16
C GLU A 763 -0.38 37.53 4.37
N GLN A 764 -0.36 36.39 5.05
CA GLN A 764 -0.58 35.09 4.39
C GLN A 764 -2.06 34.93 4.03
N LEU A 765 -2.35 34.57 2.78
CA LEU A 765 -3.66 34.11 2.36
C LEU A 765 -3.68 32.57 2.43
N TYR A 766 -4.57 32.02 3.25
CA TYR A 766 -4.60 30.58 3.56
C TYR A 766 -5.59 29.82 2.68
N ASP A 767 -6.67 30.45 2.23
CA ASP A 767 -7.70 29.78 1.44
C ASP A 767 -8.44 30.73 0.48
N VAL A 768 -9.04 30.16 -0.57
CA VAL A 768 -9.77 30.88 -1.62
C VAL A 768 -10.98 30.08 -2.09
N ARG A 769 -12.08 30.79 -2.37
CA ARG A 769 -13.35 30.24 -2.83
C ARG A 769 -14.02 31.24 -3.76
N GLY A 770 -14.58 30.77 -4.87
CA GLY A 770 -15.44 31.57 -5.73
C GLY A 770 -16.73 30.85 -6.10
N TRP A 771 -17.58 31.57 -6.83
CA TRP A 771 -18.85 31.06 -7.37
C TRP A 771 -18.96 31.31 -8.89
N SER A 772 -18.23 32.30 -9.42
CA SER A 772 -18.10 32.58 -10.85
C SER A 772 -16.71 33.13 -11.16
N ALA A 773 -16.39 33.32 -12.45
CA ALA A 773 -15.14 33.99 -12.85
C ALA A 773 -15.09 35.48 -12.43
N THR A 774 -16.21 36.06 -12.00
CA THR A 774 -16.31 37.46 -11.54
C THR A 774 -16.59 37.58 -10.04
N GLU A 775 -16.58 36.49 -9.27
CA GLU A 775 -16.93 36.52 -7.84
C GLU A 775 -16.06 35.51 -7.09
N VAL A 776 -14.93 35.99 -6.57
CA VAL A 776 -13.90 35.16 -5.91
C VAL A 776 -13.36 35.84 -4.67
N TRP A 777 -13.38 35.12 -3.56
CA TRP A 777 -12.97 35.59 -2.24
C TRP A 777 -11.81 34.77 -1.69
N ALA A 778 -10.86 35.42 -1.03
CA ALA A 778 -9.78 34.78 -0.30
C ALA A 778 -9.72 35.26 1.16
N VAL A 779 -9.30 34.36 2.05
CA VAL A 779 -9.16 34.65 3.47
C VAL A 779 -7.74 34.36 3.95
N GLY A 780 -7.31 35.09 4.97
CA GLY A 780 -5.96 35.03 5.46
C GLY A 780 -5.76 35.79 6.76
N GLY A 781 -4.55 36.31 6.92
CA GLY A 781 -4.20 37.25 7.97
C GLY A 781 -2.96 36.83 8.74
N THR A 782 -2.84 37.38 9.95
CA THR A 782 -1.60 37.29 10.73
C THR A 782 -1.88 36.92 12.19
N THR A 783 -0.97 36.11 12.74
CA THR A 783 -0.90 35.82 14.19
C THR A 783 0.08 36.75 14.90
N ALA A 784 0.86 37.55 14.17
CA ALA A 784 1.72 38.60 14.72
C ALA A 784 0.87 39.71 15.35
N THR A 785 1.34 40.33 16.45
CA THR A 785 0.54 41.30 17.20
C THR A 785 0.55 42.69 16.55
N PRO A 786 -0.63 43.34 16.30
CA PRO A 786 -1.98 42.86 16.56
C PRO A 786 -2.48 41.83 15.52
N ALA A 787 -2.89 40.66 16.01
CA ALA A 787 -3.46 39.62 15.17
C ALA A 787 -4.77 40.10 14.53
N HIS A 788 -5.00 39.72 13.29
CA HIS A 788 -6.21 40.05 12.53
C HIS A 788 -6.38 39.09 11.35
N GLY A 789 -7.64 38.95 10.91
CA GLY A 789 -8.01 38.16 9.74
C GLY A 789 -8.19 39.06 8.52
N THR A 790 -7.45 38.77 7.46
CA THR A 790 -7.55 39.48 6.17
C THR A 790 -8.62 38.82 5.30
N PHE A 791 -9.42 39.65 4.63
CA PHE A 791 -10.37 39.27 3.60
C PHE A 791 -10.01 39.99 2.32
N VAL A 792 -10.09 39.28 1.19
CA VAL A 792 -9.82 39.78 -0.15
C VAL A 792 -10.98 39.37 -1.05
N GLU A 793 -11.53 40.30 -1.80
CA GLU A 793 -12.70 40.11 -2.66
C GLU A 793 -12.43 40.58 -4.08
N PHE A 794 -12.84 39.78 -5.06
CA PHE A 794 -12.93 40.14 -6.47
C PHE A 794 -14.39 40.31 -6.87
N ASP A 795 -14.74 41.50 -7.34
CA ASP A 795 -16.08 41.90 -7.80
C ASP A 795 -16.31 41.72 -9.32
N GLY A 796 -15.31 41.15 -10.03
CA GLY A 796 -15.30 41.01 -11.49
C GLY A 796 -14.47 42.07 -12.21
N THR A 797 -14.19 43.19 -11.54
CA THR A 797 -13.38 44.30 -12.07
C THR A 797 -12.15 44.59 -11.21
N SER A 798 -12.27 44.51 -9.89
CA SER A 798 -11.30 45.00 -8.93
C SER A 798 -11.07 44.00 -7.79
N TRP A 799 -9.83 43.92 -7.31
CA TRP A 799 -9.47 43.16 -6.12
C TRP A 799 -9.37 44.11 -4.92
N THR A 800 -10.28 44.00 -3.97
CA THR A 800 -10.30 44.82 -2.75
C THR A 800 -9.92 44.01 -1.52
N SER A 801 -9.48 44.66 -0.43
CA SER A 801 -9.22 43.98 0.84
C SER A 801 -9.78 44.70 2.06
N SER A 802 -10.16 43.92 3.08
CA SER A 802 -10.62 44.42 4.38
C SER A 802 -10.35 43.41 5.50
N ASN A 803 -10.85 43.66 6.71
CA ASN A 803 -10.68 42.77 7.85
C ASN A 803 -11.96 41.93 8.08
N VAL A 804 -11.82 40.62 8.13
CA VAL A 804 -12.89 39.67 8.49
C VAL A 804 -12.92 39.38 10.00
N GLY A 805 -11.77 39.31 10.65
CA GLY A 805 -11.64 38.74 11.99
C GLY A 805 -10.58 39.40 12.88
N SER A 806 -10.60 39.04 14.16
CA SER A 806 -9.56 39.38 15.15
C SER A 806 -8.43 38.36 15.19
N ASN A 807 -8.57 37.28 14.42
CA ASN A 807 -7.62 36.20 14.27
C ASN A 807 -7.46 35.87 12.78
N ALA A 808 -6.33 35.29 12.38
CA ALA A 808 -6.13 34.85 11.00
C ALA A 808 -7.15 33.75 10.62
N MET A 809 -7.75 33.87 9.44
CA MET A 809 -8.73 32.90 8.92
C MET A 809 -8.00 31.85 8.07
N ARG A 810 -8.25 30.58 8.35
CA ARG A 810 -7.55 29.41 7.78
C ARG A 810 -8.31 28.72 6.66
N GLY A 811 -9.63 28.83 6.63
CA GLY A 811 -10.47 28.23 5.60
C GLY A 811 -11.71 29.08 5.31
N VAL A 812 -12.19 29.03 4.07
CA VAL A 812 -13.42 29.72 3.64
C VAL A 812 -14.31 28.79 2.81
N TRP A 813 -15.60 28.80 3.13
CA TRP A 813 -16.61 28.06 2.36
C TRP A 813 -17.91 28.86 2.34
N GLY A 814 -18.60 28.88 1.18
CA GLY A 814 -19.93 29.45 1.08
C GLY A 814 -20.75 28.79 -0.02
N ASN A 815 -22.05 28.70 0.20
CA ASN A 815 -23.01 28.17 -0.76
C ASN A 815 -23.26 29.16 -1.92
N ARG A 816 -23.31 30.46 -1.55
CA ARG A 816 -23.40 31.65 -2.41
C ARG A 816 -22.57 32.73 -1.73
N SER A 817 -22.15 33.78 -2.44
CA SER A 817 -21.43 34.91 -1.83
C SER A 817 -22.18 35.51 -0.63
N THR A 818 -23.51 35.60 -0.71
CA THR A 818 -24.38 36.08 0.38
C THR A 818 -24.56 35.13 1.57
N ASP A 819 -23.94 33.95 1.57
CA ASP A 819 -23.92 32.99 2.68
C ASP A 819 -22.56 32.28 2.73
N THR A 820 -21.59 32.97 3.33
CA THR A 820 -20.19 32.56 3.36
C THR A 820 -19.65 32.54 4.79
N TRP A 821 -18.85 31.52 5.08
CA TRP A 821 -18.31 31.19 6.39
C TRP A 821 -16.78 31.15 6.31
N ALA A 822 -16.12 31.88 7.21
CA ALA A 822 -14.68 31.83 7.40
C ALA A 822 -14.38 31.27 8.80
N VAL A 823 -13.38 30.39 8.91
CA VAL A 823 -12.96 29.77 10.17
C VAL A 823 -11.47 29.97 10.39
N GLY A 824 -11.02 30.06 11.63
CA GLY A 824 -9.61 30.31 11.92
C GLY A 824 -9.15 30.03 13.34
N TYR A 825 -8.07 30.72 13.73
CA TYR A 825 -7.40 30.56 15.02
C TYR A 825 -8.31 30.89 16.21
N ASN A 826 -8.03 30.29 17.37
CA ASN A 826 -8.79 30.43 18.63
C ASN A 826 -10.28 30.02 18.50
N GLY A 827 -10.61 29.12 17.56
CA GLY A 827 -11.98 28.69 17.29
C GLY A 827 -12.88 29.79 16.71
N GLU A 828 -12.31 30.86 16.15
CA GLU A 828 -13.06 31.99 15.61
C GLU A 828 -13.79 31.60 14.31
N ILE A 829 -15.11 31.80 14.29
CA ILE A 829 -15.96 31.68 13.10
C ILE A 829 -16.53 33.06 12.76
N ARG A 830 -16.52 33.38 11.46
CA ARG A 830 -17.11 34.57 10.87
C ARG A 830 -18.13 34.18 9.81
N HIS A 831 -19.28 34.83 9.81
CA HIS A 831 -20.37 34.58 8.87
C HIS A 831 -20.76 35.87 8.14
N TRP A 832 -20.98 35.74 6.83
CA TRP A 832 -21.42 36.80 5.94
C TRP A 832 -22.80 36.47 5.38
N GLU A 833 -23.78 37.35 5.66
CA GLU A 833 -25.18 37.22 5.26
C GLU A 833 -25.57 38.20 4.13
N GLY A 834 -24.62 38.63 3.29
CA GLY A 834 -24.86 39.67 2.29
C GLY A 834 -24.97 41.09 2.87
N SER A 835 -24.40 41.31 4.06
CA SER A 835 -24.39 42.61 4.75
C SER A 835 -23.14 43.43 4.40
N LEU A 836 -22.91 44.58 5.03
CA LEU A 836 -21.67 45.36 4.87
C LEU A 836 -20.51 44.87 5.79
N SER A 837 -20.72 43.86 6.62
CA SER A 837 -19.68 43.33 7.51
C SER A 837 -19.87 41.86 7.92
N TRP A 838 -18.77 41.25 8.35
CA TRP A 838 -18.72 39.90 8.89
C TRP A 838 -19.19 39.85 10.35
N SER A 839 -20.06 38.89 10.67
CA SER A 839 -20.56 38.67 12.04
C SER A 839 -19.73 37.60 12.77
N LEU A 840 -19.47 37.78 14.07
CA LEU A 840 -18.84 36.75 14.93
C LEU A 840 -19.90 35.73 15.37
N VAL A 841 -19.67 34.46 15.05
CA VAL A 841 -20.53 33.35 15.46
C VAL A 841 -19.79 32.44 16.45
N PRO A 842 -20.39 32.09 17.61
CA PRO A 842 -19.77 31.14 18.55
C PRO A 842 -19.66 29.74 17.92
N SER A 843 -18.44 29.19 17.88
CA SER A 843 -18.14 27.86 17.34
C SER A 843 -18.36 26.71 18.33
N GLY A 844 -18.44 27.02 19.62
CA GLY A 844 -18.47 26.05 20.72
C GLY A 844 -17.08 25.55 21.17
N THR A 845 -15.99 25.99 20.55
CA THR A 845 -14.61 25.58 20.88
C THR A 845 -13.65 26.77 20.89
N SER A 846 -12.49 26.60 21.53
CA SER A 846 -11.35 27.53 21.46
C SER A 846 -10.16 26.98 20.68
N ASN A 847 -10.23 25.72 20.23
CA ASN A 847 -9.20 25.08 19.40
C ASN A 847 -9.17 25.72 18.01
N ASP A 848 -8.00 25.76 17.38
CA ASP A 848 -7.87 26.30 16.02
C ASP A 848 -8.70 25.49 15.01
N LEU A 849 -9.49 26.19 14.18
CA LEU A 849 -10.23 25.60 13.07
C LEU A 849 -9.44 25.83 11.77
N THR A 850 -9.21 24.77 11.01
CA THR A 850 -8.27 24.76 9.88
C THR A 850 -8.95 24.55 8.54
N GLY A 851 -10.02 23.75 8.51
CA GLY A 851 -10.80 23.47 7.31
C GLY A 851 -12.29 23.55 7.58
N VAL A 852 -13.05 24.10 6.62
CA VAL A 852 -14.51 24.21 6.65
C VAL A 852 -15.07 23.73 5.31
N TYR A 853 -16.14 22.95 5.36
CA TYR A 853 -16.87 22.52 4.17
C TYR A 853 -18.34 22.29 4.50
N GLY A 854 -19.21 22.64 3.55
CA GLY A 854 -20.64 22.42 3.64
C GLY A 854 -21.23 21.86 2.35
N LEU A 855 -22.42 21.29 2.50
CA LEU A 855 -23.23 20.74 1.40
C LEU A 855 -24.46 21.60 1.11
N SER A 856 -24.82 22.46 2.07
CA SER A 856 -25.89 23.46 1.99
C SER A 856 -25.68 24.48 3.11
N SER A 857 -26.44 25.58 3.07
CA SER A 857 -26.44 26.63 4.11
C SER A 857 -26.74 26.14 5.53
N THR A 858 -27.35 24.95 5.68
CA THR A 858 -27.72 24.37 6.98
C THR A 858 -26.93 23.11 7.35
N ALA A 859 -26.00 22.67 6.50
CA ALA A 859 -25.18 21.47 6.70
C ALA A 859 -23.71 21.79 6.41
N ILE A 860 -23.06 22.41 7.40
CA ILE A 860 -21.67 22.89 7.34
C ILE A 860 -20.91 22.29 8.52
N ARG A 861 -19.66 21.87 8.32
CA ARG A 861 -18.76 21.43 9.39
C ARG A 861 -17.40 22.08 9.27
N ALA A 862 -16.76 22.29 10.41
CA ALA A 862 -15.37 22.72 10.51
C ALA A 862 -14.59 21.73 11.38
N VAL A 863 -13.34 21.48 11.00
CA VAL A 863 -12.40 20.60 11.70
C VAL A 863 -11.13 21.36 12.07
N GLY A 864 -10.34 20.82 12.98
CA GLY A 864 -9.04 21.41 13.28
C GLY A 864 -8.22 20.71 14.36
N GLU A 865 -7.69 21.51 15.28
CA GLU A 865 -6.73 21.09 16.29
C GLU A 865 -7.30 20.04 17.27
N LEU A 866 -6.46 19.07 17.66
CA LEU A 866 -6.79 17.98 18.58
C LEU A 866 -7.98 17.10 18.15
N GLY A 867 -8.22 16.97 16.83
CA GLY A 867 -9.37 16.21 16.31
C GLY A 867 -10.72 16.83 16.69
N VAL A 868 -10.78 18.15 16.86
CA VAL A 868 -12.03 18.88 17.08
C VAL A 868 -12.89 18.86 15.82
N GLU A 869 -14.19 18.79 16.02
CA GLU A 869 -15.20 18.93 14.97
C GLU A 869 -16.30 19.84 15.50
N THR A 870 -16.78 20.77 14.69
CA THR A 870 -17.97 21.57 15.02
C THR A 870 -18.91 21.61 13.83
N ALA A 871 -20.19 21.40 14.09
CA ALA A 871 -21.22 21.27 13.06
C ALA A 871 -22.26 22.37 13.19
N TYR A 872 -22.56 23.05 12.08
CA TYR A 872 -23.69 23.96 11.97
C TYR A 872 -24.97 23.18 11.66
N SER A 873 -26.04 23.52 12.38
CA SER A 873 -27.35 22.88 12.31
C SER A 873 -28.45 23.79 11.73
N GLY A 874 -28.07 24.82 10.98
CA GLY A 874 -28.99 25.85 10.47
C GLY A 874 -29.42 26.90 11.51
N SER A 875 -28.81 26.90 12.69
CA SER A 875 -29.04 27.93 13.72
C SER A 875 -27.85 28.10 14.67
N THR A 876 -27.30 27.00 15.18
CA THR A 876 -26.13 27.01 16.09
C THR A 876 -25.04 26.04 15.63
N TRP A 877 -23.79 26.45 15.85
CA TRP A 877 -22.64 25.54 15.82
C TRP A 877 -22.59 24.74 17.11
N THR A 878 -22.37 23.43 16.98
CA THR A 878 -22.21 22.51 18.12
C THR A 878 -20.84 21.87 18.01
N ALA A 879 -19.94 22.20 18.93
CA ALA A 879 -18.63 21.56 19.02
C ALA A 879 -18.75 20.18 19.65
N GLY A 880 -18.00 19.24 19.09
CA GLY A 880 -17.72 17.92 19.62
C GLY A 880 -16.25 17.56 19.44
N SER A 881 -15.94 16.30 19.72
CA SER A 881 -14.69 15.67 19.31
C SER A 881 -15.05 14.49 18.43
N LEU A 882 -14.21 14.20 17.43
CA LEU A 882 -14.37 13.04 16.57
C LEU A 882 -14.30 11.71 17.33
N GLY A 883 -13.69 11.69 18.52
CA GLY A 883 -13.56 10.51 19.37
C GLY A 883 -12.63 9.40 18.85
N VAL A 884 -12.15 9.51 17.60
CA VAL A 884 -11.30 8.52 16.93
C VAL A 884 -9.84 8.97 16.71
N THR A 885 -9.54 10.25 16.89
CA THR A 885 -8.17 10.78 16.79
C THR A 885 -8.02 12.06 17.63
N THR A 886 -6.81 12.33 18.07
CA THR A 886 -6.37 13.60 18.67
C THR A 886 -5.33 14.32 17.80
N ALA A 887 -5.10 13.86 16.57
CA ALA A 887 -4.21 14.53 15.63
C ALA A 887 -4.84 15.83 15.09
N ASN A 888 -3.99 16.78 14.72
CA ASN A 888 -4.45 18.02 14.10
C ASN A 888 -4.90 17.73 12.67
N LEU A 889 -6.17 18.04 12.39
CA LEU A 889 -6.72 18.00 11.05
C LEU A 889 -6.46 19.33 10.34
N ASN A 890 -6.23 19.27 9.03
CA ASN A 890 -5.93 20.44 8.20
C ASN A 890 -7.06 20.78 7.22
N SER A 891 -7.86 19.79 6.82
CA SER A 891 -8.86 19.93 5.76
C SER A 891 -9.98 18.91 5.92
N TYR A 892 -11.17 19.28 5.45
CA TYR A 892 -12.38 18.45 5.43
C TYR A 892 -13.09 18.62 4.08
N TYR A 893 -13.59 17.51 3.53
CA TYR A 893 -14.42 17.47 2.33
C TYR A 893 -15.59 16.50 2.56
N ALA A 894 -16.76 16.80 1.99
CA ALA A 894 -17.93 15.93 2.05
C ALA A 894 -18.51 15.66 0.66
N ARG A 895 -18.73 14.38 0.33
CA ARG A 895 -19.48 13.96 -0.88
C ARG A 895 -20.98 14.01 -0.63
N SER A 896 -21.42 13.68 0.60
CA SER A 896 -22.84 13.65 0.96
C SER A 896 -23.09 13.97 2.43
N ALA A 897 -24.36 14.15 2.81
CA ALA A 897 -24.74 14.47 4.20
C ALA A 897 -24.25 13.43 5.21
N THR A 898 -23.99 12.21 4.76
CA THR A 898 -23.53 11.05 5.54
C THR A 898 -22.09 10.62 5.23
N GLU A 899 -21.42 11.22 4.25
CA GLU A 899 -20.09 10.78 3.80
C GLU A 899 -19.13 11.94 3.56
N GLY A 900 -17.94 11.84 4.16
CA GLY A 900 -16.87 12.81 4.00
C GLY A 900 -15.56 12.33 4.62
N TRP A 901 -14.49 13.06 4.33
CA TRP A 901 -13.14 12.74 4.77
C TRP A 901 -12.49 13.98 5.38
N ALA A 902 -11.80 13.82 6.51
CA ALA A 902 -10.88 14.83 7.01
C ALA A 902 -9.47 14.24 7.09
N VAL A 903 -8.48 15.07 6.79
CA VAL A 903 -7.06 14.66 6.71
C VAL A 903 -6.18 15.57 7.57
N GLY A 904 -5.06 15.05 8.05
CA GLY A 904 -4.22 15.76 9.01
C GLY A 904 -2.79 15.23 9.17
N PHE A 905 -2.22 15.55 10.33
CA PHE A 905 -0.82 15.26 10.66
C PHE A 905 -0.55 13.76 10.78
N GLY A 906 0.69 13.34 10.49
CA GLY A 906 1.16 11.96 10.61
C GLY A 906 0.39 10.95 9.75
N GLY A 907 -0.08 11.37 8.57
CA GLY A 907 -0.91 10.55 7.68
C GLY A 907 -2.33 10.32 8.17
N THR A 908 -2.82 11.06 9.17
CA THR A 908 -4.18 10.86 9.70
C THR A 908 -5.22 11.09 8.61
N ILE A 909 -6.02 10.05 8.33
CA ILE A 909 -7.23 10.11 7.51
C ILE A 909 -8.40 9.59 8.37
N VAL A 910 -9.48 10.35 8.46
CA VAL A 910 -10.73 9.93 9.09
C VAL A 910 -11.86 9.98 8.07
N LYS A 911 -12.63 8.89 7.97
CA LYS A 911 -13.84 8.81 7.13
C LYS A 911 -15.08 8.96 8.02
N ARG A 912 -16.06 9.72 7.55
CA ARG A 912 -17.39 9.84 8.15
C ARG A 912 -18.34 8.91 7.41
N GLU A 913 -19.06 8.08 8.16
CA GLU A 913 -20.07 7.16 7.65
C GLU A 913 -21.36 7.32 8.48
N GLY A 914 -22.38 7.91 7.87
CA GLY A 914 -23.58 8.36 8.57
C GLY A 914 -23.26 9.51 9.53
N ASN A 915 -23.43 9.24 10.83
CA ASN A 915 -23.06 10.16 11.91
C ASN A 915 -21.87 9.65 12.74
N VAL A 916 -21.22 8.58 12.30
CA VAL A 916 -20.06 7.98 12.96
C VAL A 916 -18.80 8.39 12.20
N TRP A 917 -17.74 8.70 12.94
CA TRP A 917 -16.40 8.86 12.39
C TRP A 917 -15.61 7.57 12.63
N LYS A 918 -14.79 7.20 11.66
CA LYS A 918 -13.85 6.07 11.73
C LYS A 918 -12.47 6.56 11.35
N LEU A 919 -11.45 6.15 12.10
CA LEU A 919 -10.07 6.31 11.69
C LEU A 919 -9.77 5.32 10.57
N TYR A 920 -9.15 5.76 9.48
CA TYR A 920 -8.69 4.88 8.41
C TYR A 920 -7.37 4.25 8.85
N THR A 921 -7.36 2.94 9.11
CA THR A 921 -6.20 2.22 9.68
C THR A 921 -5.94 0.91 8.94
N PRO A 922 -4.69 0.63 8.52
CA PRO A 922 -3.56 1.56 8.51
C PRO A 922 -3.79 2.74 7.55
N SER A 923 -3.05 3.84 7.76
CA SER A 923 -2.98 4.89 6.74
C SER A 923 -1.97 4.48 5.66
N PRO A 924 -2.23 4.76 4.37
CA PRO A 924 -1.28 4.49 3.28
C PRO A 924 -0.02 5.38 3.32
N THR A 925 0.05 6.35 4.23
CA THR A 925 1.22 7.24 4.39
C THR A 925 1.44 7.64 5.84
N THR A 926 2.65 8.07 6.16
CA THR A 926 2.99 8.77 7.41
C THR A 926 3.19 10.28 7.20
N ALA A 927 3.14 10.74 5.94
CA ALA A 927 3.29 12.15 5.57
C ALA A 927 2.16 13.03 6.16
N ASN A 928 2.46 14.29 6.49
CA ASN A 928 1.41 15.23 6.88
C ASN A 928 0.52 15.55 5.67
N LEU A 929 -0.79 15.30 5.79
CA LEU A 929 -1.76 15.63 4.76
C LEU A 929 -2.36 17.01 5.05
N TYR A 930 -2.32 17.91 4.07
CA TYR A 930 -2.68 19.32 4.21
C TYR A 930 -4.05 19.65 3.60
N SER A 931 -4.45 18.98 2.53
CA SER A 931 -5.73 19.24 1.86
C SER A 931 -6.36 17.95 1.34
N VAL A 932 -7.69 17.88 1.41
CA VAL A 932 -8.52 16.86 0.76
C VAL A 932 -9.63 17.55 -0.03
N HIS A 933 -9.90 17.10 -1.25
CA HIS A 933 -11.01 17.59 -2.08
C HIS A 933 -11.45 16.49 -3.04
N GLY A 934 -12.70 16.51 -3.49
CA GLY A 934 -13.21 15.54 -4.46
C GLY A 934 -14.26 16.11 -5.40
N TYR A 935 -14.55 15.35 -6.44
CA TYR A 935 -15.62 15.57 -7.40
C TYR A 935 -16.12 14.23 -7.91
N GLY A 936 -17.44 14.06 -8.02
CA GLY A 936 -18.04 12.77 -8.40
C GLY A 936 -17.60 11.67 -7.44
N ASN A 937 -16.94 10.65 -7.97
CA ASN A 937 -16.42 9.53 -7.20
C ASN A 937 -14.93 9.63 -6.86
N ILE A 938 -14.19 10.60 -7.43
CA ILE A 938 -12.77 10.79 -7.13
C ILE A 938 -12.58 11.76 -5.97
N ILE A 939 -11.92 11.30 -4.92
CA ILE A 939 -11.40 12.12 -3.82
C ILE A 939 -9.86 12.07 -3.88
N VAL A 940 -9.22 13.21 -3.63
CA VAL A 940 -7.76 13.36 -3.68
C VAL A 940 -7.30 14.03 -2.38
N ALA A 941 -6.20 13.54 -1.81
CA ALA A 941 -5.52 14.15 -0.67
C ALA A 941 -4.05 14.43 -1.00
N VAL A 942 -3.52 15.55 -0.51
CA VAL A 942 -2.12 15.96 -0.77
C VAL A 942 -1.38 16.32 0.52
N GLY A 943 -0.06 16.11 0.51
CA GLY A 943 0.76 16.21 1.71
C GLY A 943 2.24 16.60 1.51
N SER A 944 3.00 16.45 2.59
CA SER A 944 4.45 16.65 2.60
C SER A 944 5.19 15.67 1.68
N GLY A 945 6.34 16.07 1.14
CA GLY A 945 7.22 15.20 0.38
C GLY A 945 6.67 14.75 -0.98
N GLY A 946 5.85 15.58 -1.63
CA GLY A 946 5.20 15.25 -2.91
C GLY A 946 4.01 14.30 -2.81
N THR A 947 3.59 13.90 -1.60
CA THR A 947 2.52 12.91 -1.41
C THR A 947 1.22 13.36 -2.08
N VAL A 948 0.73 12.57 -3.04
CA VAL A 948 -0.61 12.65 -3.62
C VAL A 948 -1.27 11.28 -3.49
N LEU A 949 -2.42 11.24 -2.84
CA LEU A 949 -3.25 10.05 -2.68
C LEU A 949 -4.59 10.26 -3.40
N THR A 950 -5.14 9.18 -3.96
CA THR A 950 -6.48 9.14 -4.54
C THR A 950 -7.34 8.07 -3.87
N TYR A 951 -8.65 8.27 -3.89
CA TYR A 951 -9.67 7.35 -3.41
C TYR A 951 -10.83 7.39 -4.39
N ARG A 952 -11.16 6.25 -4.99
CA ARG A 952 -12.41 6.09 -5.73
C ARG A 952 -13.47 5.64 -4.74
N ALA A 953 -14.53 6.42 -4.60
CA ALA A 953 -15.71 6.01 -3.85
C ALA A 953 -16.62 5.16 -4.77
N PRO A 954 -17.16 4.03 -4.30
CA PRO A 954 -18.25 3.34 -4.99
C PRO A 954 -19.52 4.20 -5.05
#